data_AF-A0A449BS30-F1
#
_entry.id   AF-A0A449BS30-F1
#
_cell.length_a   1.000
_cell.length_b   1.000
_cell.length_c   1.000
_cell.angle_alpha   90.00
_cell.angle_beta   90.00
_cell.angle_gamma   90.00
#
_symmetry.space_group_name_H-M   'P 1'
#
loop_
_entity.id
_entity.type
_entity.pdbx_description
1 polymer ?
#
loop_
_entity_poly.entity_id
_entity_poly.type
_entity_poly.pdbx_seq_one_letter_code
_entity_poly.pdbx_strand_id
1 'polypeptide(L)'
;MGEMNKTKILDYFEKLIKLENIYENKEIELCYEHLNKEELVEKGILLNSLTIKNVTKHYGGNNNSYVLKLVKKKKSVDTNDLSDDENLENFNHNLFSKGSIIHFSKKRKKYKIDNDKNVTVNDNIGIYTCTVNKIKKNKINILINNIDMLCKELNISNPYMLSEKSYFDICLVNSEISTNRQIQAIQLIKNTLENPTDILKILFLDRVPTQSPFLKKILSLFSEHNQEEIEKIEKVEKVEKEDQTNQIDSNSVTTQGSDINMSNYIYRCNKIEWGNKNLNWNQKKAVYHCLYSDNIFCIHGPPGTGKTTVLCEVIFQLIKNRNCKILVTGPSNVSVDNILDKCVSMNIKNVFRIGLKSKIKKTLWNYSYDEKIKECDSYKLCADIDNDIEKLKSEILKLKKKKKNEKSYFDRRSIMNLKYEIKVLNKSKKKKRNIFFKELMEKNNVVFSTCSSSSNYELNKFVKLSNFLFDVVCIDECCQCTEPLCYIPISLAKKNVFLFGDHKQLSPLIKYNKNNNKLNITMFERLISKYKESVSFLLNIQYRMNHNILLWSNKIFYENKLNSHESCKNIKVDDIVGDKKGQLKNGKNEQGEKKKKNQKNKKKGKNFNHTDNKKEDDSSNENNEINSEEVEIKKYKYYPITWIETDGFDEFLDDTKDEDMINFEMKEKKSNQTKSADNNDDTKKGMKKGDTKKEVSNKTDSTKREDNLEVNETKAKTKHGSKSNDINKDNETNEEDRICKLNDAELNDIVKINVDEIINLSNKSRGNIGEAYFIYKLIEYMIKKDKICPNDICVITPYSKQMNILRNIFYDNIFNNKNYINDYKKIEISTVDSFQGREKEIVIFSLVCSNYFKNIGFLKDYRRLNVAITRAKRHIVIVGNSNTISNDDVLNELYETVLDHGKVYLVNELIDVESMIDFCAF
;
A
#
# COMPACT_ATOMS: atom_id res chain seq x y z
N MET A 1 -1.79 21.14 22.76
CA MET A 1 -2.32 21.74 21.52
C MET A 1 -3.47 22.74 21.73
N GLY A 2 -3.79 23.17 22.97
CA GLY A 2 -4.41 24.48 23.15
C GLY A 2 -3.33 25.57 23.09
N GLU A 3 -3.66 26.74 22.54
CA GLU A 3 -2.84 27.96 22.55
C GLU A 3 -1.46 27.94 21.83
N MET A 4 -1.32 27.21 20.71
CA MET A 4 -0.25 27.53 19.74
C MET A 4 -0.74 28.45 18.63
N ASN A 5 0.10 29.44 18.31
CA ASN A 5 -0.15 30.44 17.26
C ASN A 5 -0.51 29.74 15.92
N LYS A 6 -1.60 30.19 15.28
CA LYS A 6 -2.46 29.35 14.41
C LYS A 6 -1.79 28.83 13.13
N THR A 7 -0.73 29.49 12.67
CA THR A 7 0.11 29.03 11.55
C THR A 7 1.15 27.98 11.95
N LYS A 8 1.57 27.92 13.23
CA LYS A 8 2.67 27.05 13.70
C LYS A 8 2.46 25.57 13.38
N ILE A 9 1.23 25.06 13.44
CA ILE A 9 0.94 23.64 13.08
C ILE A 9 1.24 23.39 11.60
N LEU A 10 0.94 24.35 10.73
CA LEU A 10 1.21 24.27 9.29
C LEU A 10 2.70 24.51 8.97
N ASP A 11 3.38 25.37 9.74
CA ASP A 11 4.84 25.53 9.69
C ASP A 11 5.56 24.25 10.13
N TYR A 12 5.12 23.64 11.23
CA TYR A 12 5.66 22.38 11.75
C TYR A 12 5.47 21.23 10.77
N PHE A 13 4.29 21.04 10.19
CA PHE A 13 4.07 20.05 9.14
C PHE A 13 4.95 20.30 7.90
N GLU A 14 5.18 21.55 7.50
CA GLU A 14 6.08 21.89 6.39
C GLU A 14 7.53 21.44 6.70
N LYS A 15 8.00 21.66 7.94
CA LYS A 15 9.33 21.20 8.40
C LYS A 15 9.42 19.68 8.49
N LEU A 16 8.41 18.99 9.01
CA LEU A 16 8.39 17.52 9.10
C LEU A 16 8.44 16.86 7.72
N ILE A 17 7.71 17.39 6.74
CA ILE A 17 7.75 16.90 5.35
C ILE A 17 9.14 17.12 4.72
N LYS A 18 9.79 18.26 5.00
CA LYS A 18 11.17 18.50 4.57
C LYS A 18 12.13 17.50 5.22
N LEU A 19 12.03 17.26 6.53
CA LEU A 19 12.89 16.30 7.25
C LEU A 19 12.74 14.87 6.72
N GLU A 20 11.50 14.41 6.47
CA GLU A 20 11.25 13.11 5.83
C GLU A 20 11.92 13.03 4.45
N ASN A 21 11.77 14.05 3.61
CA ASN A 21 12.38 14.10 2.27
C ASN A 21 13.92 14.14 2.33
N ILE A 22 14.50 14.84 3.31
CA ILE A 22 15.95 14.88 3.56
C ILE A 22 16.44 13.49 3.99
N TYR A 23 15.71 12.81 4.88
CA TYR A 23 16.03 11.45 5.30
C TYR A 23 15.96 10.47 4.13
N GLU A 24 14.91 10.51 3.30
CA GLU A 24 14.82 9.66 2.11
C GLU A 24 16.02 9.85 1.16
N ASN A 25 16.44 11.09 0.93
CA ASN A 25 17.60 11.38 0.08
C ASN A 25 18.90 10.84 0.71
N LYS A 26 19.15 11.10 2.00
CA LYS A 26 20.33 10.58 2.71
C LYS A 26 20.36 9.06 2.81
N GLU A 27 19.20 8.40 2.97
CA GLU A 27 19.08 6.93 2.93
C GLU A 27 19.53 6.41 1.56
N ILE A 28 19.04 7.04 0.49
CA ILE A 28 19.39 6.69 -0.90
C ILE A 28 20.88 6.92 -1.16
N GLU A 29 21.45 8.05 -0.74
CA GLU A 29 22.88 8.37 -0.85
C GLU A 29 23.74 7.31 -0.16
N LEU A 30 23.51 7.05 1.13
CA LEU A 30 24.25 6.06 1.91
C LEU A 30 24.10 4.64 1.33
N CYS A 31 22.93 4.28 0.80
CA CYS A 31 22.77 3.00 0.10
C CYS A 31 23.76 2.88 -1.07
N TYR A 32 23.98 3.93 -1.87
CA TYR A 32 24.94 3.91 -2.98
C TYR A 32 26.42 3.99 -2.56
N GLU A 33 26.70 4.46 -1.35
CA GLU A 33 28.05 4.45 -0.80
C GLU A 33 28.45 3.09 -0.24
N HIS A 34 27.51 2.37 0.36
CA HIS A 34 27.77 1.20 1.20
C HIS A 34 27.27 -0.14 0.63
N LEU A 35 26.17 -0.16 -0.12
CA LEU A 35 25.59 -1.41 -0.64
C LEU A 35 26.21 -1.84 -1.98
N ASN A 36 26.25 -3.15 -2.20
CA ASN A 36 26.74 -3.74 -3.44
C ASN A 36 25.69 -3.65 -4.58
N LYS A 37 26.09 -4.00 -5.80
CA LYS A 37 25.23 -3.84 -6.99
C LYS A 37 23.94 -4.69 -6.94
N GLU A 38 23.97 -5.84 -6.28
CA GLU A 38 22.82 -6.74 -6.20
C GLU A 38 21.84 -6.27 -5.11
N GLU A 39 22.35 -5.87 -3.94
CA GLU A 39 21.57 -5.24 -2.87
C GLU A 39 20.86 -3.96 -3.34
N LEU A 40 21.53 -3.11 -4.13
CA LEU A 40 20.95 -1.91 -4.72
C LEU A 40 19.78 -2.21 -5.70
N VAL A 41 19.84 -3.35 -6.39
CA VAL A 41 18.77 -3.83 -7.29
C VAL A 41 17.62 -4.45 -6.49
N GLU A 42 17.92 -5.14 -5.39
CA GLU A 42 16.90 -5.70 -4.49
C GLU A 42 16.13 -4.61 -3.72
N LYS A 43 16.83 -3.60 -3.18
CA LYS A 43 16.23 -2.36 -2.65
C LYS A 43 15.41 -1.60 -3.71
N GLY A 44 15.57 -1.92 -4.99
CA GLY A 44 14.76 -1.37 -6.05
C GLY A 44 15.09 0.08 -6.42
N ILE A 45 16.26 0.56 -5.99
CA ILE A 45 16.80 1.90 -6.31
C ILE A 45 17.74 1.88 -7.52
N LEU A 46 18.26 0.72 -7.90
CA LEU A 46 19.06 0.53 -9.12
C LEU A 46 18.31 -0.37 -10.13
N LEU A 47 18.11 0.11 -11.36
CA LEU A 47 17.78 -0.75 -12.51
C LEU A 47 19.03 -0.94 -13.35
N ASN A 48 19.47 -2.18 -13.50
CA ASN A 48 20.69 -2.51 -14.21
C ASN A 48 20.47 -3.14 -15.60
N SER A 49 21.53 -3.17 -16.41
CA SER A 49 21.62 -3.93 -17.66
C SER A 49 20.51 -3.57 -18.68
N LEU A 50 20.17 -2.29 -18.75
CA LEU A 50 19.14 -1.76 -19.65
C LEU A 50 19.73 -1.44 -21.03
N THR A 51 18.92 -1.56 -22.06
CA THR A 51 19.27 -1.17 -23.45
C THR A 51 18.25 -0.19 -24.01
N ILE A 52 18.68 0.75 -24.86
CA ILE A 52 17.80 1.76 -25.46
C ILE A 52 17.04 1.13 -26.65
N LYS A 53 15.75 0.84 -26.47
CA LYS A 53 14.89 0.25 -27.51
C LYS A 53 14.30 1.30 -28.47
N ASN A 54 14.14 2.56 -28.05
CA ASN A 54 13.62 3.64 -28.89
C ASN A 54 13.91 5.03 -28.32
N VAL A 55 14.07 6.04 -29.19
CA VAL A 55 14.25 7.45 -28.81
C VAL A 55 13.22 8.34 -29.51
N THR A 56 12.61 9.24 -28.74
CA THR A 56 11.55 10.15 -29.22
C THR A 56 11.78 11.56 -28.69
N LYS A 57 11.80 12.59 -29.54
CA LYS A 57 12.08 13.96 -29.09
C LYS A 57 10.94 14.53 -28.23
N HIS A 58 11.31 15.14 -27.10
CA HIS A 58 10.37 15.78 -26.19
C HIS A 58 10.33 17.28 -26.47
N TYR A 59 9.16 17.78 -26.88
CA TYR A 59 8.99 19.17 -27.32
C TYR A 59 8.22 20.04 -26.31
N GLY A 60 8.20 19.63 -25.04
CA GLY A 60 7.53 20.34 -23.95
C GLY A 60 8.48 21.02 -22.96
N GLY A 61 9.76 21.15 -23.30
CA GLY A 61 10.81 21.78 -22.49
C GLY A 61 11.89 22.39 -23.39
N ASN A 62 13.03 22.77 -22.80
CA ASN A 62 14.15 23.43 -23.49
C ASN A 62 14.62 22.69 -24.76
N ASN A 63 15.30 23.44 -25.63
CA ASN A 63 15.85 22.89 -26.87
C ASN A 63 16.69 21.63 -26.58
N ASN A 64 16.35 20.56 -27.29
CA ASN A 64 17.01 19.25 -27.28
C ASN A 64 16.74 18.27 -26.11
N SER A 65 15.56 18.32 -25.48
CA SER A 65 15.05 17.22 -24.63
C SER A 65 14.52 16.00 -25.42
N TYR A 66 14.68 14.78 -24.90
CA TYR A 66 14.22 13.51 -25.50
C TYR A 66 13.71 12.51 -24.46
N VAL A 67 12.77 11.65 -24.87
CA VAL A 67 12.34 10.47 -24.12
C VAL A 67 13.01 9.22 -24.69
N LEU A 68 13.79 8.54 -23.84
CA LEU A 68 14.42 7.23 -24.11
C LEU A 68 13.53 6.11 -23.56
N LYS A 69 13.20 5.10 -24.37
CA LYS A 69 12.54 3.84 -23.93
C LYS A 69 13.63 2.81 -23.65
N LEU A 70 13.80 2.45 -22.38
CA LEU A 70 14.78 1.49 -21.88
C LEU A 70 14.10 0.18 -21.47
N VAL A 71 14.76 -0.94 -21.71
CA VAL A 71 14.29 -2.31 -21.42
C VAL A 71 15.42 -3.20 -20.92
N LYS A 72 15.11 -4.19 -20.06
CA LYS A 72 16.05 -5.23 -19.63
C LYS A 72 16.06 -6.36 -20.67
N LYS A 73 17.25 -6.77 -21.12
CA LYS A 73 17.43 -7.79 -22.18
C LYS A 73 17.69 -9.16 -21.53
N LYS A 74 17.03 -10.23 -22.00
CA LYS A 74 17.32 -11.60 -21.54
C LYS A 74 18.78 -11.96 -21.85
N LYS A 75 19.48 -12.59 -20.89
CA LYS A 75 20.91 -12.98 -21.02
C LYS A 75 21.20 -13.90 -22.22
N SER A 76 20.21 -14.66 -22.69
CA SER A 76 20.37 -15.73 -23.69
C SER A 76 20.02 -15.35 -25.14
N VAL A 77 19.83 -14.07 -25.48
CA VAL A 77 19.38 -13.66 -26.82
C VAL A 77 20.17 -12.47 -27.37
N ASP A 78 20.95 -12.67 -28.43
CA ASP A 78 21.82 -11.64 -28.99
C ASP A 78 21.09 -10.57 -29.82
N THR A 79 19.93 -10.87 -30.40
CA THR A 79 19.28 -9.97 -31.36
C THR A 79 18.49 -8.85 -30.67
N ASN A 80 18.51 -7.66 -31.28
CA ASN A 80 17.78 -6.47 -30.80
C ASN A 80 16.37 -6.32 -31.44
N ASP A 81 16.00 -7.23 -32.34
CA ASP A 81 14.91 -7.03 -33.33
C ASP A 81 13.66 -7.90 -33.07
N LEU A 82 13.48 -8.33 -31.82
CA LEU A 82 12.36 -9.16 -31.36
C LEU A 82 11.18 -8.33 -30.80
N SER A 83 10.00 -8.93 -30.75
CA SER A 83 8.73 -8.28 -30.40
C SER A 83 8.74 -7.67 -28.98
N ASP A 84 7.73 -6.86 -28.65
CA ASP A 84 7.63 -6.25 -27.30
C ASP A 84 7.22 -7.27 -26.22
N ASP A 85 6.91 -8.53 -26.58
CA ASP A 85 6.39 -9.57 -25.67
C ASP A 85 7.33 -10.80 -25.52
N GLU A 86 8.08 -11.20 -26.56
CA GLU A 86 8.89 -12.45 -26.51
C GLU A 86 10.20 -12.31 -25.70
N ASN A 87 10.80 -11.12 -25.67
CA ASN A 87 12.22 -10.97 -25.33
C ASN A 87 12.55 -9.99 -24.19
N LEU A 88 11.59 -9.69 -23.32
CA LEU A 88 11.76 -8.74 -22.22
C LEU A 88 11.70 -9.42 -20.85
N GLU A 89 12.74 -9.17 -20.05
CA GLU A 89 12.74 -9.52 -18.63
C GLU A 89 11.92 -8.48 -17.85
N ASN A 90 11.26 -8.89 -16.77
CA ASN A 90 10.65 -7.93 -15.86
C ASN A 90 11.73 -7.25 -15.02
N PHE A 91 11.51 -5.99 -14.66
CA PHE A 91 12.20 -5.41 -13.52
C PHE A 91 11.74 -6.12 -12.25
N ASN A 92 12.65 -6.24 -11.30
CA ASN A 92 12.33 -6.62 -9.92
C ASN A 92 11.47 -5.52 -9.28
N HIS A 93 11.09 -5.71 -8.01
CA HIS A 93 10.49 -4.64 -7.21
C HIS A 93 11.35 -3.39 -7.29
N ASN A 94 10.72 -2.23 -7.47
CA ASN A 94 11.45 -0.99 -7.70
C ASN A 94 10.66 0.25 -7.27
N LEU A 95 11.39 1.27 -6.79
CA LEU A 95 10.82 2.48 -6.20
C LEU A 95 10.57 3.60 -7.23
N PHE A 96 10.94 3.39 -8.49
CA PHE A 96 10.78 4.39 -9.54
C PHE A 96 9.32 4.71 -9.84
N SER A 97 8.97 5.98 -9.73
CA SER A 97 7.63 6.49 -10.04
C SER A 97 7.68 7.48 -11.21
N LYS A 98 6.53 7.84 -11.80
CA LYS A 98 6.52 8.88 -12.83
C LYS A 98 6.88 10.21 -12.17
N GLY A 99 7.98 10.79 -12.61
CA GLY A 99 8.50 12.07 -12.14
C GLY A 99 9.64 11.93 -11.13
N SER A 100 10.00 10.71 -10.71
CA SER A 100 11.24 10.48 -9.97
C SER A 100 12.45 11.04 -10.73
N ILE A 101 13.31 11.74 -10.01
CA ILE A 101 14.62 12.22 -10.48
C ILE A 101 15.57 11.03 -10.41
N ILE A 102 16.35 10.83 -11.46
CA ILE A 102 17.23 9.68 -11.63
C ILE A 102 18.57 10.07 -12.23
N HIS A 103 19.60 9.29 -11.96
CA HIS A 103 20.86 9.31 -12.70
C HIS A 103 20.87 8.17 -13.72
N PHE A 104 20.97 8.52 -15.00
CA PHE A 104 21.16 7.59 -16.11
C PHE A 104 22.63 7.61 -16.55
N SER A 105 23.21 6.46 -16.87
CA SER A 105 24.59 6.37 -17.38
C SER A 105 24.84 5.01 -18.04
N LYS A 106 26.01 4.84 -18.67
CA LYS A 106 26.56 3.48 -18.92
C LYS A 106 26.72 2.70 -17.61
N LYS A 107 26.84 1.38 -17.71
CA LYS A 107 27.14 0.47 -16.60
C LYS A 107 28.41 0.90 -15.85
N ARG A 108 28.30 1.22 -14.55
CA ARG A 108 29.41 1.67 -13.70
C ARG A 108 30.04 0.54 -12.87
N LYS A 109 31.24 0.76 -12.34
CA LYS A 109 31.80 -0.11 -11.28
C LYS A 109 31.25 0.23 -9.90
N LYS A 110 31.06 1.52 -9.59
CA LYS A 110 30.46 2.02 -8.33
C LYS A 110 29.34 3.03 -8.61
N TYR A 111 28.41 3.19 -7.68
CA TYR A 111 27.15 3.93 -7.89
C TYR A 111 26.98 5.19 -7.03
N LYS A 112 28.04 5.65 -6.33
CA LYS A 112 28.01 6.85 -5.48
C LYS A 112 27.25 8.01 -6.12
N ILE A 113 26.39 8.63 -5.31
CA ILE A 113 25.75 9.91 -5.59
C ILE A 113 26.49 10.96 -4.77
N ASP A 114 26.95 12.01 -5.42
CA ASP A 114 27.53 13.17 -4.77
C ASP A 114 26.64 14.39 -5.06
N ASN A 115 26.38 15.21 -4.05
CA ASN A 115 25.51 16.38 -4.18
C ASN A 115 26.26 17.58 -4.76
N ASP A 116 27.58 17.63 -4.57
CA ASP A 116 28.44 18.56 -5.29
C ASP A 116 28.76 18.03 -6.68
N LYS A 117 28.63 18.90 -7.69
CA LYS A 117 28.73 18.55 -9.12
C LYS A 117 30.12 18.09 -9.59
N ASN A 118 31.09 17.90 -8.70
CA ASN A 118 32.51 17.72 -9.02
C ASN A 118 33.24 16.72 -8.09
N VAL A 119 32.77 15.47 -8.00
CA VAL A 119 33.68 14.35 -7.65
C VAL A 119 33.54 13.23 -8.68
N THR A 120 34.60 13.04 -9.45
CA THR A 120 34.72 11.91 -10.38
C THR A 120 35.00 10.62 -9.60
N VAL A 121 34.04 9.69 -9.62
CA VAL A 121 34.43 8.28 -9.62
C VAL A 121 35.25 8.07 -10.90
N ASN A 122 36.48 7.55 -10.77
CA ASN A 122 37.47 7.39 -11.85
C ASN A 122 37.09 6.29 -12.88
N ASP A 123 35.87 6.36 -13.43
CA ASP A 123 35.31 5.43 -14.43
C ASP A 123 35.17 6.08 -15.82
N ASN A 124 35.40 7.41 -15.99
CA ASN A 124 35.20 8.16 -17.25
C ASN A 124 33.79 8.01 -17.88
N ILE A 125 32.76 7.76 -17.06
CA ILE A 125 31.37 7.58 -17.49
C ILE A 125 30.56 8.86 -17.24
N GLY A 126 29.79 9.30 -18.24
CA GLY A 126 28.88 10.44 -18.11
C GLY A 126 27.67 10.12 -17.23
N ILE A 127 27.32 11.04 -16.32
CA ILE A 127 26.13 10.96 -15.47
C ILE A 127 25.08 11.95 -15.97
N TYR A 128 23.90 11.44 -16.30
CA TYR A 128 22.80 12.22 -16.87
C TYR A 128 21.62 12.28 -15.93
N THR A 129 21.39 13.43 -15.28
CA THR A 129 20.19 13.68 -14.48
C THR A 129 18.96 13.71 -15.39
N CYS A 130 18.06 12.76 -15.19
CA CYS A 130 16.87 12.53 -16.00
C CYS A 130 15.62 12.46 -15.11
N THR A 131 14.44 12.49 -15.73
CA THR A 131 13.16 12.34 -15.03
C THR A 131 12.40 11.14 -15.57
N VAL A 132 11.88 10.26 -14.73
CA VAL A 132 11.08 9.11 -15.19
C VAL A 132 9.75 9.58 -15.80
N ASN A 133 9.58 9.43 -17.12
CA ASN A 133 8.36 9.82 -17.82
C ASN A 133 7.25 8.76 -17.72
N LYS A 134 7.62 7.48 -17.72
CA LYS A 134 6.67 6.36 -17.57
C LYS A 134 7.41 5.09 -17.14
N ILE A 135 6.77 4.25 -16.34
CA ILE A 135 7.29 2.92 -16.00
C ILE A 135 6.20 1.86 -16.18
N LYS A 136 6.63 0.64 -16.52
CA LYS A 136 5.85 -0.61 -16.53
C LYS A 136 6.76 -1.75 -16.03
N LYS A 137 6.16 -2.93 -15.75
CA LYS A 137 6.85 -4.14 -15.27
C LYS A 137 8.13 -4.52 -16.05
N ASN A 138 8.21 -4.24 -17.36
CA ASN A 138 9.35 -4.62 -18.22
C ASN A 138 9.96 -3.47 -19.04
N LYS A 139 9.60 -2.20 -18.75
CA LYS A 139 10.14 -1.04 -19.47
C LYS A 139 10.04 0.27 -18.71
N ILE A 140 11.07 1.09 -18.80
CA ILE A 140 11.12 2.42 -18.23
C ILE A 140 11.40 3.44 -19.34
N ASN A 141 10.60 4.50 -19.36
CA ASN A 141 10.77 5.63 -20.26
C ASN A 141 11.30 6.80 -19.43
N ILE A 142 12.48 7.31 -19.77
CA ILE A 142 13.11 8.44 -19.09
C ILE A 142 13.14 9.66 -19.99
N LEU A 143 12.95 10.85 -19.43
CA LEU A 143 13.12 12.14 -20.08
C LEU A 143 14.53 12.65 -19.73
N ILE A 144 15.39 12.75 -20.75
CA ILE A 144 16.70 13.40 -20.67
C ILE A 144 16.58 14.80 -21.27
N ASN A 145 17.11 15.80 -20.58
CA ASN A 145 17.27 17.16 -21.08
C ASN A 145 18.70 17.33 -21.59
N ASN A 146 18.89 18.02 -22.72
CA ASN A 146 20.19 18.19 -23.38
C ASN A 146 20.92 16.86 -23.68
N ILE A 147 20.38 16.10 -24.63
CA ILE A 147 20.92 14.79 -25.02
C ILE A 147 22.31 14.84 -25.69
N ASP A 148 22.81 16.01 -26.08
CA ASP A 148 24.02 16.13 -26.90
C ASP A 148 25.28 15.66 -26.16
N MET A 149 25.32 15.77 -24.83
CA MET A 149 26.40 15.22 -24.02
C MET A 149 26.44 13.68 -24.08
N LEU A 150 25.28 13.01 -24.02
CA LEU A 150 25.17 11.55 -24.18
C LEU A 150 25.55 11.12 -25.60
N CYS A 151 25.10 11.87 -26.61
CA CYS A 151 25.49 11.64 -28.00
C CYS A 151 27.01 11.74 -28.20
N LYS A 152 27.67 12.75 -27.60
CA LYS A 152 29.14 12.88 -27.62
C LYS A 152 29.85 11.72 -26.92
N GLU A 153 29.40 11.33 -25.73
CA GLU A 153 30.00 10.20 -24.96
C GLU A 153 29.83 8.83 -25.64
N LEU A 154 28.86 8.71 -26.55
CA LEU A 154 28.61 7.52 -27.37
C LEU A 154 29.14 7.64 -28.80
N ASN A 155 29.81 8.75 -29.14
CA ASN A 155 30.28 9.07 -30.50
C ASN A 155 29.17 8.96 -31.56
N ILE A 156 27.94 9.36 -31.20
CA ILE A 156 26.75 9.34 -32.06
C ILE A 156 26.42 10.77 -32.50
N SER A 157 26.37 10.99 -33.81
CA SER A 157 26.01 12.30 -34.40
C SER A 157 24.50 12.63 -34.36
N ASN A 158 23.64 11.68 -34.01
CA ASN A 158 22.19 11.85 -34.04
C ASN A 158 21.48 11.07 -32.92
N PRO A 159 20.71 11.74 -32.01
CA PRO A 159 20.01 11.07 -30.92
C PRO A 159 19.06 9.92 -31.34
N TYR A 160 18.57 9.90 -32.58
CA TYR A 160 17.75 8.80 -33.09
C TYR A 160 18.55 7.54 -33.48
N MET A 161 19.88 7.58 -33.40
CA MET A 161 20.79 6.44 -33.59
C MET A 161 21.25 5.83 -32.25
N LEU A 162 20.77 6.33 -31.12
CA LEU A 162 20.86 5.70 -29.81
C LEU A 162 20.00 4.42 -29.78
N SER A 163 20.52 3.35 -30.37
CA SER A 163 19.95 1.99 -30.38
C SER A 163 21.07 0.95 -30.19
N GLU A 164 22.03 1.28 -29.34
CA GLU A 164 23.30 0.56 -29.19
C GLU A 164 23.16 -0.78 -28.45
N LYS A 165 24.22 -1.60 -28.57
CA LYS A 165 24.45 -2.79 -27.75
C LYS A 165 24.97 -2.46 -26.32
N SER A 166 25.21 -1.19 -26.03
CA SER A 166 25.69 -0.71 -24.72
C SER A 166 24.67 -0.95 -23.61
N TYR A 167 25.14 -1.40 -22.45
CA TYR A 167 24.32 -1.55 -21.26
C TYR A 167 24.35 -0.28 -20.40
N PHE A 168 23.16 0.18 -20.03
CA PHE A 168 22.93 1.35 -19.21
C PHE A 168 22.30 0.96 -17.88
N ASP A 169 22.63 1.73 -16.85
CA ASP A 169 22.03 1.58 -15.53
C ASP A 169 21.29 2.89 -15.14
N ILE A 170 20.26 2.76 -14.31
CA ILE A 170 19.48 3.88 -13.77
C ILE A 170 19.50 3.81 -12.25
N CYS A 171 19.95 4.88 -11.61
CA CYS A 171 19.91 5.08 -10.16
C CYS A 171 18.75 6.02 -9.82
N LEU A 172 17.94 5.69 -8.82
CA LEU A 172 17.02 6.63 -8.19
C LEU A 172 17.81 7.71 -7.43
N VAL A 173 17.42 8.97 -7.55
CA VAL A 173 18.02 10.08 -6.79
C VAL A 173 17.03 10.61 -5.76
N ASN A 174 15.85 11.06 -6.20
CA ASN A 174 14.89 11.76 -5.34
C ASN A 174 13.46 11.70 -5.96
N SER A 175 12.41 11.85 -5.14
CA SER A 175 11.00 11.82 -5.53
C SER A 175 10.17 13.01 -5.00
N GLU A 176 10.75 14.21 -4.93
CA GLU A 176 10.18 15.46 -4.37
C GLU A 176 8.75 15.83 -4.80
N ILE A 177 8.22 15.26 -5.88
CA ILE A 177 6.90 15.63 -6.41
C ILE A 177 5.79 15.42 -5.37
N SER A 178 5.92 14.45 -4.46
CA SER A 178 4.94 14.27 -3.38
C SER A 178 5.08 15.38 -2.32
N THR A 179 6.31 15.62 -1.88
CA THR A 179 6.75 16.66 -0.93
C THR A 179 6.27 18.05 -1.38
N ASN A 180 6.63 18.46 -2.59
CA ASN A 180 6.29 19.76 -3.17
C ASN A 180 4.77 19.97 -3.31
N ARG A 181 3.98 18.92 -3.56
CA ARG A 181 2.51 19.04 -3.61
C ARG A 181 1.89 19.25 -2.23
N GLN A 182 2.43 18.58 -1.21
CA GLN A 182 1.98 18.77 0.17
C GLN A 182 2.34 20.17 0.68
N ILE A 183 3.56 20.65 0.41
CA ILE A 183 3.98 22.02 0.74
C ILE A 183 3.09 23.06 0.02
N GLN A 184 2.78 22.87 -1.26
CA GLN A 184 1.85 23.76 -1.99
C GLN A 184 0.43 23.77 -1.39
N ALA A 185 -0.07 22.63 -0.90
CA ALA A 185 -1.37 22.57 -0.23
C ALA A 185 -1.33 23.24 1.15
N ILE A 186 -0.24 23.06 1.93
CA ILE A 186 0.00 23.79 3.18
C ILE A 186 0.00 25.30 2.95
N GLN A 187 0.74 25.79 1.95
CA GLN A 187 0.79 27.22 1.61
C GLN A 187 -0.59 27.76 1.20
N LEU A 188 -1.36 27.00 0.42
CA LEU A 188 -2.71 27.40 0.04
C LEU A 188 -3.70 27.40 1.23
N ILE A 189 -3.52 26.52 2.21
CA ILE A 189 -4.25 26.59 3.48
C ILE A 189 -3.82 27.80 4.31
N LYS A 190 -2.51 28.07 4.46
CA LYS A 190 -2.01 29.28 5.16
C LYS A 190 -2.68 30.55 4.61
N ASN A 191 -2.71 30.71 3.30
CA ASN A 191 -3.33 31.86 2.62
C ASN A 191 -4.86 31.94 2.80
N THR A 192 -5.54 30.82 3.12
CA THR A 192 -7.00 30.80 3.35
C THR A 192 -7.39 30.89 4.83
N LEU A 193 -6.42 30.89 5.76
CA LEU A 193 -6.67 31.11 7.19
C LEU A 193 -7.03 32.56 7.55
N GLU A 194 -6.78 33.54 6.67
CA GLU A 194 -7.26 34.92 6.84
C GLU A 194 -8.80 34.99 6.82
N ASN A 195 -9.43 34.19 5.96
CA ASN A 195 -10.89 34.08 5.82
C ASN A 195 -11.31 32.60 5.85
N PRO A 196 -11.22 31.95 7.02
CA PRO A 196 -11.25 30.50 7.12
C PRO A 196 -12.65 29.94 6.88
N THR A 197 -12.73 28.93 6.01
CA THR A 197 -13.95 28.13 5.82
C THR A 197 -14.27 27.34 7.09
N ASP A 198 -15.51 26.84 7.20
CA ASP A 198 -15.93 26.04 8.35
C ASP A 198 -15.10 24.76 8.53
N ILE A 199 -14.63 24.16 7.43
CA ILE A 199 -13.68 23.05 7.41
C ILE A 199 -12.36 23.47 8.09
N LEU A 200 -11.78 24.61 7.71
CA LEU A 200 -10.54 25.12 8.30
C LEU A 200 -10.72 25.50 9.77
N LYS A 201 -11.89 26.06 10.14
CA LYS A 201 -12.25 26.35 11.53
C LYS A 201 -12.26 25.08 12.38
N ILE A 202 -12.76 23.96 11.86
CA ILE A 202 -12.75 22.67 12.56
C ILE A 202 -11.35 22.08 12.68
N LEU A 203 -10.54 22.17 11.62
CA LEU A 203 -9.20 21.59 11.58
C LEU A 203 -8.20 22.34 12.48
N PHE A 204 -8.30 23.68 12.56
CA PHE A 204 -7.26 24.55 13.13
C PHE A 204 -7.74 25.59 14.16
N LEU A 205 -9.05 25.85 14.30
CA LEU A 205 -9.60 26.92 15.16
C LEU A 205 -10.67 26.40 16.14
N ASP A 206 -10.50 25.15 16.59
CA ASP A 206 -11.29 24.48 17.64
C ASP A 206 -12.82 24.44 17.47
N ARG A 207 -13.34 24.78 16.29
CA ARG A 207 -14.77 24.65 16.02
C ARG A 207 -15.19 23.18 16.03
N VAL A 208 -16.21 22.86 16.80
CA VAL A 208 -16.79 21.52 16.84
C VAL A 208 -17.51 21.23 15.51
N PRO A 209 -17.32 20.03 14.90
CA PRO A 209 -18.12 19.57 13.77
C PRO A 209 -19.62 19.60 14.08
N THR A 210 -20.44 20.06 13.14
CA THR A 210 -21.89 20.12 13.32
C THR A 210 -22.63 19.17 12.38
N GLN A 211 -23.73 18.63 12.88
CA GLN A 211 -24.70 17.84 12.12
C GLN A 211 -26.08 18.48 12.25
N SER A 212 -26.91 18.32 11.23
CA SER A 212 -28.28 18.83 11.23
C SER A 212 -29.05 18.29 12.45
N PRO A 213 -29.79 19.13 13.20
CA PRO A 213 -30.67 18.67 14.28
C PRO A 213 -31.69 17.63 13.82
N PHE A 214 -32.03 17.61 12.52
CA PHE A 214 -32.91 16.62 11.91
C PHE A 214 -32.33 15.18 11.97
N LEU A 215 -31.01 15.03 12.00
CA LEU A 215 -30.36 13.71 12.09
C LEU A 215 -30.74 12.97 13.38
N LYS A 216 -30.89 13.68 14.52
CA LYS A 216 -31.35 13.05 15.77
C LYS A 216 -32.75 12.44 15.62
N LYS A 217 -33.66 13.12 14.89
CA LYS A 217 -35.01 12.62 14.58
C LYS A 217 -34.97 11.39 13.66
N ILE A 218 -34.09 11.39 12.65
CA ILE A 218 -33.87 10.22 11.79
C ILE A 218 -33.35 9.04 12.62
N LEU A 219 -32.32 9.25 13.45
CA LEU A 219 -31.69 8.19 14.22
C LEU A 219 -32.62 7.61 15.30
N SER A 220 -33.56 8.39 15.86
CA SER A 220 -34.57 7.87 16.77
C SER A 220 -35.55 6.89 16.12
N LEU A 221 -35.83 7.01 14.81
CA LEU A 221 -36.62 6.01 14.07
C LEU A 221 -35.93 4.64 14.02
N PHE A 222 -34.61 4.59 14.21
CA PHE A 222 -33.79 3.37 14.22
C PHE A 222 -33.38 2.94 15.64
N SER A 223 -34.22 3.23 16.63
CA SER A 223 -34.14 2.66 17.99
C SER A 223 -34.79 1.27 18.03
N GLU A 224 -34.41 0.45 19.01
CA GLU A 224 -34.74 -0.99 19.04
C GLU A 224 -36.24 -1.27 19.02
N HIS A 225 -37.06 -0.42 19.68
CA HIS A 225 -38.52 -0.52 19.67
C HIS A 225 -39.17 -0.49 18.28
N ASN A 226 -38.51 0.09 17.27
CA ASN A 226 -39.06 0.24 15.92
C ASN A 226 -38.50 -0.78 14.92
N GLN A 227 -37.50 -1.60 15.28
CA GLN A 227 -36.90 -2.53 14.30
C GLN A 227 -37.89 -3.63 13.87
N GLU A 228 -38.71 -4.15 14.78
CA GLU A 228 -39.76 -5.10 14.39
C GLU A 228 -40.82 -4.50 13.48
N GLU A 229 -41.21 -3.23 13.70
CA GLU A 229 -42.17 -2.54 12.84
C GLU A 229 -41.58 -2.28 11.45
N ILE A 230 -40.32 -1.83 11.38
CA ILE A 230 -39.63 -1.59 10.11
C ILE A 230 -39.46 -2.92 9.34
N GLU A 231 -39.14 -4.02 10.01
CA GLU A 231 -39.07 -5.34 9.34
C GLU A 231 -40.44 -5.91 8.94
N LYS A 232 -41.52 -5.56 9.65
CA LYS A 232 -42.90 -5.84 9.21
C LYS A 232 -43.24 -5.00 7.96
N ILE A 233 -42.90 -3.71 7.94
CA ILE A 233 -43.14 -2.80 6.80
C ILE A 233 -42.31 -3.20 5.56
N GLU A 234 -41.01 -3.53 5.71
CA GLU A 234 -40.17 -4.01 4.59
C GLU A 234 -40.63 -5.39 4.04
N LYS A 235 -41.42 -6.16 4.80
CA LYS A 235 -42.12 -7.36 4.31
C LYS A 235 -43.42 -7.02 3.58
N VAL A 236 -44.23 -6.10 4.10
CA VAL A 236 -45.47 -5.63 3.45
C VAL A 236 -45.17 -4.98 2.08
N GLU A 237 -44.14 -4.14 1.99
CA GLU A 237 -43.71 -3.51 0.73
C GLU A 237 -43.20 -4.49 -0.35
N LYS A 238 -42.95 -5.75 -0.01
CA LYS A 238 -42.65 -6.84 -0.96
C LYS A 238 -43.91 -7.54 -1.46
N VAL A 239 -44.96 -7.60 -0.63
CA VAL A 239 -46.26 -8.18 -1.00
C VAL A 239 -47.06 -7.20 -1.84
N GLU A 240 -47.13 -5.92 -1.46
CA GLU A 240 -47.87 -4.89 -2.21
C GLU A 240 -47.32 -4.62 -3.63
N LYS A 241 -46.07 -5.01 -3.90
CA LYS A 241 -45.46 -4.91 -5.24
C LYS A 241 -45.83 -6.05 -6.19
N GLU A 242 -46.55 -7.07 -5.73
CA GLU A 242 -47.09 -8.13 -6.59
C GLU A 242 -48.57 -7.88 -7.01
N ASP A 243 -49.30 -7.01 -6.29
CA ASP A 243 -50.76 -6.81 -6.48
C ASP A 243 -51.21 -5.43 -7.04
N GLN A 244 -50.30 -4.49 -7.33
CA GLN A 244 -50.67 -3.17 -7.88
C GLN A 244 -50.29 -2.95 -9.35
N THR A 245 -50.93 -3.72 -10.22
CA THR A 245 -51.30 -3.25 -11.56
C THR A 245 -52.81 -3.04 -11.66
N ASN A 246 -53.33 -1.91 -11.13
CA ASN A 246 -54.43 -1.18 -11.76
C ASN A 246 -54.78 0.15 -11.05
N GLN A 247 -55.27 1.06 -11.89
CA GLN A 247 -55.98 2.32 -11.58
C GLN A 247 -55.20 3.49 -10.94
N ILE A 248 -55.14 4.54 -11.76
CA ILE A 248 -54.85 5.93 -11.44
C ILE A 248 -56.11 6.51 -10.80
N ASP A 249 -55.99 7.37 -9.78
CA ASP A 249 -56.81 8.58 -9.79
C ASP A 249 -56.22 9.75 -8.98
N SER A 250 -56.63 10.95 -9.37
CA SER A 250 -56.17 12.23 -8.84
C SER A 250 -57.30 12.98 -8.12
N ASN A 251 -57.06 13.52 -6.91
CA ASN A 251 -57.29 14.96 -6.61
C ASN A 251 -57.04 15.39 -5.14
N SER A 252 -56.62 16.65 -5.04
CA SER A 252 -56.75 17.65 -3.95
C SER A 252 -57.16 17.27 -2.51
N VAL A 253 -56.37 17.73 -1.53
CA VAL A 253 -56.86 18.52 -0.38
C VAL A 253 -55.84 19.62 -0.03
N THR A 254 -56.31 20.86 0.13
CA THR A 254 -55.57 21.98 0.72
C THR A 254 -56.04 22.25 2.14
N THR A 255 -55.13 22.27 3.12
CA THR A 255 -55.35 22.91 4.43
C THR A 255 -54.05 23.47 4.99
N GLN A 256 -54.14 24.68 5.56
CA GLN A 256 -53.06 25.32 6.32
C GLN A 256 -53.07 24.80 7.77
N GLY A 257 -51.92 24.84 8.47
CA GLY A 257 -51.88 24.68 9.93
C GLY A 257 -50.79 23.75 10.45
N SER A 258 -49.66 24.35 10.83
CA SER A 258 -48.86 24.11 12.06
C SER A 258 -48.55 22.71 12.65
N ASP A 259 -48.91 21.59 12.03
CA ASP A 259 -48.41 20.25 12.42
C ASP A 259 -47.75 19.58 11.21
N ILE A 260 -46.41 19.59 11.15
CA ILE A 260 -45.68 18.87 10.10
C ILE A 260 -45.65 17.38 10.45
N ASN A 261 -46.77 16.76 10.09
CA ASN A 261 -47.19 15.38 10.32
C ASN A 261 -46.04 14.35 10.27
N MET A 262 -45.81 13.62 11.37
CA MET A 262 -44.73 12.61 11.50
C MET A 262 -44.83 11.53 10.40
N SER A 263 -46.05 11.20 9.96
CA SER A 263 -46.32 10.29 8.85
C SER A 263 -45.66 10.73 7.53
N ASN A 264 -45.68 12.03 7.22
CA ASN A 264 -45.03 12.61 6.04
C ASN A 264 -43.49 12.52 6.10
N TYR A 265 -42.91 12.39 7.29
CA TYR A 265 -41.47 12.23 7.48
C TYR A 265 -41.02 10.77 7.38
N ILE A 266 -41.76 9.84 7.98
CA ILE A 266 -41.55 8.39 7.78
C ILE A 266 -41.65 8.06 6.28
N TYR A 267 -42.65 8.61 5.59
CA TYR A 267 -42.81 8.52 4.14
C TYR A 267 -41.59 9.04 3.34
N ARG A 268 -40.93 10.12 3.78
CA ARG A 268 -39.72 10.66 3.13
C ARG A 268 -38.46 9.85 3.42
N CYS A 269 -38.30 9.29 4.62
CA CYS A 269 -37.19 8.40 4.94
C CYS A 269 -37.33 7.02 4.27
N ASN A 270 -38.55 6.49 4.17
CA ASN A 270 -38.84 5.25 3.44
C ASN A 270 -38.66 5.43 1.92
N LYS A 271 -38.87 6.64 1.38
CA LYS A 271 -38.61 6.97 -0.04
C LYS A 271 -37.14 7.12 -0.42
N ILE A 272 -36.18 6.95 0.48
CA ILE A 272 -34.77 6.82 0.10
C ILE A 272 -34.56 5.46 -0.56
N GLU A 273 -34.69 5.45 -1.89
CA GLU A 273 -34.30 4.30 -2.70
C GLU A 273 -32.78 4.12 -2.62
N TRP A 274 -32.36 3.08 -1.90
CA TRP A 274 -30.96 2.70 -1.71
C TRP A 274 -30.35 2.14 -2.99
N GLY A 275 -29.17 2.64 -3.37
CA GLY A 275 -28.41 2.13 -4.52
C GLY A 275 -27.97 0.68 -4.29
N ASN A 276 -27.56 0.37 -3.06
CA ASN A 276 -27.39 -1.00 -2.57
C ASN A 276 -28.52 -1.38 -1.60
N LYS A 277 -29.42 -2.25 -2.06
CA LYS A 277 -30.55 -2.77 -1.26
C LYS A 277 -30.14 -3.65 -0.07
N ASN A 278 -28.90 -4.15 -0.05
CA ASN A 278 -28.40 -5.11 0.95
C ASN A 278 -27.55 -4.43 2.05
N LEU A 279 -27.73 -3.13 2.29
CA LEU A 279 -27.07 -2.42 3.39
C LEU A 279 -27.73 -2.76 4.73
N ASN A 280 -26.90 -3.11 5.72
CA ASN A 280 -27.40 -3.33 7.08
C ASN A 280 -27.76 -2.01 7.79
N TRP A 281 -28.45 -2.09 8.92
CA TRP A 281 -28.91 -0.92 9.67
C TRP A 281 -27.78 0.00 10.16
N ASN A 282 -26.64 -0.55 10.58
CA ASN A 282 -25.47 0.23 11.00
C ASN A 282 -24.83 0.97 9.81
N GLN A 283 -24.76 0.33 8.63
CA GLN A 283 -24.34 0.98 7.38
C GLN A 283 -25.33 2.06 6.91
N LYS A 284 -26.65 1.80 6.99
CA LYS A 284 -27.70 2.82 6.71
C LYS A 284 -27.52 4.04 7.65
N LYS A 285 -27.30 3.83 8.96
CA LYS A 285 -26.98 4.90 9.94
C LYS A 285 -25.73 5.70 9.54
N ALA A 286 -24.65 5.03 9.15
CA ALA A 286 -23.43 5.70 8.67
C ALA A 286 -23.65 6.61 7.46
N VAL A 287 -24.45 6.17 6.47
CA VAL A 287 -24.84 7.00 5.32
C VAL A 287 -25.61 8.25 5.78
N TYR A 288 -26.55 8.11 6.72
CA TYR A 288 -27.29 9.23 7.28
C TYR A 288 -26.39 10.25 8.00
N HIS A 289 -25.43 9.80 8.82
CA HIS A 289 -24.47 10.72 9.43
C HIS A 289 -23.70 11.53 8.38
N CYS A 290 -23.21 10.92 7.31
CA CYS A 290 -22.56 11.67 6.23
C CYS A 290 -23.53 12.66 5.55
N LEU A 291 -24.72 12.21 5.13
CA LEU A 291 -25.67 13.06 4.40
C LEU A 291 -26.14 14.29 5.22
N TYR A 292 -26.23 14.17 6.53
CA TYR A 292 -26.70 15.24 7.43
C TYR A 292 -25.59 15.93 8.23
N SER A 293 -24.32 15.66 7.93
CA SER A 293 -23.19 16.44 8.45
C SER A 293 -23.03 17.74 7.66
N ASP A 294 -22.79 18.86 8.35
CA ASP A 294 -22.63 20.16 7.71
C ASP A 294 -21.20 20.44 7.24
N ASN A 295 -20.21 19.75 7.80
CA ASN A 295 -18.79 20.00 7.50
C ASN A 295 -18.00 18.69 7.33
N ILE A 296 -17.18 18.34 8.32
CA ILE A 296 -16.32 17.15 8.33
C ILE A 296 -17.00 15.99 9.04
N PHE A 297 -16.94 14.78 8.49
CA PHE A 297 -17.36 13.56 9.20
C PHE A 297 -16.48 12.34 8.87
N CYS A 298 -16.31 11.44 9.83
CA CYS A 298 -15.41 10.29 9.79
C CYS A 298 -16.18 8.97 9.90
N ILE A 299 -16.08 8.09 8.91
CA ILE A 299 -16.56 6.71 9.00
C ILE A 299 -15.40 5.80 9.38
N HIS A 300 -15.43 5.29 10.62
CA HIS A 300 -14.51 4.27 11.09
C HIS A 300 -15.00 2.91 10.60
N GLY A 301 -14.29 2.34 9.63
CA GLY A 301 -14.65 1.08 8.99
C GLY A 301 -13.61 -0.02 9.20
N PRO A 302 -13.70 -0.79 10.31
CA PRO A 302 -12.88 -1.96 10.59
C PRO A 302 -12.88 -3.04 9.48
N PRO A 303 -11.97 -4.03 9.54
CA PRO A 303 -11.87 -5.09 8.53
C PRO A 303 -13.21 -5.79 8.26
N GLY A 304 -13.54 -5.97 6.98
CA GLY A 304 -14.76 -6.67 6.56
C GLY A 304 -16.09 -5.91 6.78
N THR A 305 -16.10 -4.70 7.35
CA THR A 305 -17.35 -3.98 7.69
C THR A 305 -18.07 -3.29 6.54
N GLY A 306 -17.48 -3.32 5.33
CA GLY A 306 -18.08 -2.71 4.15
C GLY A 306 -17.89 -1.19 4.03
N LYS A 307 -16.83 -0.62 4.61
CA LYS A 307 -16.45 0.80 4.49
C LYS A 307 -16.64 1.40 3.08
N THR A 308 -16.05 0.77 2.06
CA THR A 308 -16.19 1.19 0.65
C THR A 308 -17.62 1.04 0.12
N THR A 309 -18.43 0.11 0.66
CA THR A 309 -19.88 0.02 0.36
C THR A 309 -20.61 1.27 0.83
N VAL A 310 -20.34 1.71 2.07
CA VAL A 310 -20.95 2.93 2.64
C VAL A 310 -20.53 4.16 1.85
N LEU A 311 -19.24 4.28 1.47
CA LEU A 311 -18.76 5.36 0.61
C LEU A 311 -19.47 5.39 -0.75
N CYS A 312 -19.61 4.26 -1.43
CA CYS A 312 -20.32 4.20 -2.71
C CYS A 312 -21.81 4.57 -2.58
N GLU A 313 -22.47 4.19 -1.47
CA GLU A 313 -23.85 4.62 -1.20
C GLU A 313 -23.94 6.12 -0.91
N VAL A 314 -23.03 6.69 -0.11
CA VAL A 314 -22.96 8.14 0.12
C VAL A 314 -22.80 8.88 -1.22
N ILE A 315 -21.92 8.42 -2.11
CA ILE A 315 -21.76 8.97 -3.47
C ILE A 315 -23.09 8.88 -4.25
N PHE A 316 -23.74 7.72 -4.28
CA PHE A 316 -25.02 7.51 -4.95
C PHE A 316 -26.10 8.49 -4.45
N GLN A 317 -26.29 8.60 -3.14
CA GLN A 317 -27.31 9.45 -2.53
C GLN A 317 -27.03 10.95 -2.74
N LEU A 318 -25.76 11.38 -2.74
CA LEU A 318 -25.37 12.77 -3.04
C LEU A 318 -25.61 13.15 -4.51
N ILE A 319 -25.41 12.22 -5.45
CA ILE A 319 -25.72 12.47 -6.87
C ILE A 319 -27.24 12.49 -7.06
N LYS A 320 -27.94 11.46 -6.59
CA LYS A 320 -29.37 11.26 -6.85
C LYS A 320 -30.24 12.36 -6.25
N ASN A 321 -29.98 12.74 -5.00
CA ASN A 321 -30.87 13.64 -4.25
C ASN A 321 -30.39 15.10 -4.25
N ARG A 322 -29.13 15.38 -4.63
CA ARG A 322 -28.53 16.73 -4.56
C ARG A 322 -27.77 17.16 -5.81
N ASN A 323 -27.57 16.27 -6.80
CA ASN A 323 -26.79 16.51 -8.01
C ASN A 323 -25.37 17.09 -7.74
N CYS A 324 -24.75 16.72 -6.62
CA CYS A 324 -23.47 17.29 -6.21
C CYS A 324 -22.34 17.00 -7.20
N LYS A 325 -21.36 17.90 -7.24
CA LYS A 325 -20.02 17.62 -7.80
C LYS A 325 -19.13 17.06 -6.68
N ILE A 326 -18.62 15.85 -6.88
CA ILE A 326 -17.94 15.07 -5.85
C ILE A 326 -16.51 14.72 -6.31
N LEU A 327 -15.52 14.96 -5.45
CA LEU A 327 -14.16 14.47 -5.62
C LEU A 327 -13.93 13.29 -4.68
N VAL A 328 -13.58 12.12 -5.23
CA VAL A 328 -13.31 10.89 -4.47
C VAL A 328 -11.84 10.56 -4.57
N THR A 329 -11.18 10.44 -3.42
CA THR A 329 -9.73 10.21 -3.34
C THR A 329 -9.33 9.09 -2.39
N GLY A 330 -8.07 8.70 -2.49
CA GLY A 330 -7.41 7.77 -1.59
C GLY A 330 -5.89 7.77 -1.81
N PRO A 331 -5.12 7.12 -0.91
CA PRO A 331 -3.65 7.10 -0.93
C PRO A 331 -3.09 6.41 -2.18
N SER A 332 -3.67 5.26 -2.55
CA SER A 332 -3.14 4.37 -3.59
C SER A 332 -4.04 4.32 -4.82
N ASN A 333 -3.51 3.87 -5.96
CA ASN A 333 -4.35 3.67 -7.14
C ASN A 333 -5.33 2.50 -6.94
N VAL A 334 -4.94 1.49 -6.15
CA VAL A 334 -5.77 0.31 -5.87
C VAL A 334 -7.01 0.69 -5.05
N SER A 335 -6.87 1.53 -4.02
CA SER A 335 -8.02 1.98 -3.23
C SER A 335 -9.01 2.76 -4.11
N VAL A 336 -8.54 3.77 -4.84
CA VAL A 336 -9.39 4.60 -5.72
C VAL A 336 -10.07 3.77 -6.81
N ASP A 337 -9.35 2.83 -7.41
CA ASP A 337 -9.89 1.97 -8.46
C ASP A 337 -10.95 1.00 -7.92
N ASN A 338 -10.80 0.49 -6.68
CA ASN A 338 -11.81 -0.38 -6.06
C ASN A 338 -13.12 0.37 -5.74
N ILE A 339 -13.06 1.65 -5.33
CA ILE A 339 -14.25 2.48 -5.14
C ILE A 339 -14.94 2.70 -6.49
N LEU A 340 -14.17 2.99 -7.55
CA LEU A 340 -14.70 3.21 -8.90
C LEU A 340 -15.36 1.94 -9.48
N ASP A 341 -14.73 0.78 -9.36
CA ASP A 341 -15.29 -0.54 -9.75
C ASP A 341 -16.68 -0.74 -9.13
N LYS A 342 -16.81 -0.40 -7.84
CA LYS A 342 -18.06 -0.54 -7.09
C LYS A 342 -19.10 0.53 -7.42
N CYS A 343 -18.68 1.77 -7.70
CA CYS A 343 -19.60 2.81 -8.19
C CYS A 343 -20.18 2.42 -9.56
N VAL A 344 -19.35 1.84 -10.45
CA VAL A 344 -19.78 1.34 -11.75
C VAL A 344 -20.74 0.17 -11.61
N SER A 345 -20.50 -0.79 -10.70
CA SER A 345 -21.43 -1.90 -10.46
C SER A 345 -22.74 -1.46 -9.83
N MET A 346 -22.76 -0.34 -9.09
CA MET A 346 -23.97 0.35 -8.61
C MET A 346 -24.64 1.25 -9.67
N ASN A 347 -24.24 1.16 -10.94
CA ASN A 347 -24.78 1.95 -12.06
C ASN A 347 -24.66 3.48 -11.85
N ILE A 348 -23.66 3.93 -11.09
CA ILE A 348 -23.34 5.36 -10.94
C ILE A 348 -22.70 5.85 -12.23
N LYS A 349 -23.48 6.61 -13.01
CA LYS A 349 -23.08 7.21 -14.28
C LYS A 349 -22.34 8.53 -14.06
N ASN A 350 -21.85 9.14 -15.15
CA ASN A 350 -21.22 10.47 -15.15
C ASN A 350 -19.98 10.53 -14.23
N VAL A 351 -19.05 9.57 -14.40
CA VAL A 351 -17.81 9.47 -13.62
C VAL A 351 -16.56 9.38 -14.49
N PHE A 352 -15.45 9.96 -14.03
CA PHE A 352 -14.13 9.75 -14.64
C PHE A 352 -12.96 9.72 -13.63
N ARG A 353 -11.84 9.14 -14.07
CA ARG A 353 -10.65 8.82 -13.26
C ARG A 353 -9.42 9.59 -13.75
N ILE A 354 -8.96 10.55 -12.97
CA ILE A 354 -7.70 11.27 -13.17
C ILE A 354 -6.55 10.40 -12.65
N GLY A 355 -5.74 9.89 -13.57
CA GLY A 355 -4.57 9.07 -13.25
C GLY A 355 -3.83 8.61 -14.51
N LEU A 356 -2.69 7.96 -14.34
CA LEU A 356 -2.02 7.32 -15.47
C LEU A 356 -2.77 6.05 -15.85
N LYS A 357 -3.26 5.92 -17.10
CA LYS A 357 -3.95 4.71 -17.59
C LYS A 357 -3.20 3.40 -17.31
N SER A 358 -1.86 3.42 -17.23
CA SER A 358 -1.04 2.25 -16.89
C SER A 358 -0.95 1.90 -15.40
N LYS A 359 -1.46 2.75 -14.51
CA LYS A 359 -1.64 2.49 -13.07
C LYS A 359 -3.11 2.22 -12.71
N ILE A 360 -4.02 2.26 -13.69
CA ILE A 360 -5.46 2.00 -13.52
C ILE A 360 -5.77 0.56 -13.93
N LYS A 361 -6.62 -0.12 -13.15
CA LYS A 361 -7.17 -1.47 -13.39
C LYS A 361 -7.70 -1.57 -14.82
N LYS A 362 -7.38 -2.67 -15.55
CA LYS A 362 -7.69 -2.79 -17.00
C LYS A 362 -9.19 -2.64 -17.29
N THR A 363 -10.04 -3.18 -16.43
CA THR A 363 -11.51 -3.09 -16.51
C THR A 363 -12.03 -1.65 -16.47
N LEU A 364 -11.28 -0.74 -15.84
CA LEU A 364 -11.68 0.65 -15.61
C LEU A 364 -11.06 1.64 -16.62
N TRP A 365 -10.38 1.15 -17.66
CA TRP A 365 -9.74 1.99 -18.66
C TRP A 365 -10.69 2.96 -19.37
N ASN A 366 -11.94 2.56 -19.60
CA ASN A 366 -12.97 3.39 -20.25
C ASN A 366 -13.39 4.59 -19.39
N TYR A 367 -13.11 4.57 -18.08
CA TYR A 367 -13.36 5.69 -17.17
C TYR A 367 -12.12 6.58 -16.99
N SER A 368 -10.95 6.18 -17.49
CA SER A 368 -9.74 7.00 -17.39
C SER A 368 -9.89 8.30 -18.18
N TYR A 369 -9.34 9.40 -17.65
CA TYR A 369 -9.38 10.72 -18.29
C TYR A 369 -8.98 10.70 -19.78
N ASP A 370 -7.93 9.95 -20.13
CA ASP A 370 -7.41 9.84 -21.50
C ASP A 370 -8.41 9.16 -22.48
N GLU A 371 -9.38 8.38 -21.98
CA GLU A 371 -10.47 7.80 -22.77
C GLU A 371 -11.75 8.63 -22.68
N LYS A 372 -12.15 9.05 -21.48
CA LYS A 372 -13.37 9.85 -21.26
C LYS A 372 -13.40 11.17 -22.02
N ILE A 373 -12.23 11.80 -22.21
CA ILE A 373 -12.10 13.02 -23.01
C ILE A 373 -12.54 12.85 -24.48
N LYS A 374 -12.54 11.61 -25.01
CA LYS A 374 -12.96 11.30 -26.39
C LYS A 374 -14.47 11.32 -26.58
N GLU A 375 -15.23 11.18 -25.51
CA GLU A 375 -16.70 11.27 -25.51
C GLU A 375 -17.19 12.72 -25.67
N CYS A 376 -16.31 13.70 -25.43
CA CYS A 376 -16.60 15.13 -25.53
C CYS A 376 -16.82 15.56 -27.00
N ASP A 377 -17.81 16.40 -27.25
CA ASP A 377 -18.19 16.83 -28.59
C ASP A 377 -17.14 17.78 -29.18
N SER A 378 -16.56 18.65 -28.33
CA SER A 378 -15.39 19.46 -28.71
C SER A 378 -14.19 18.61 -29.13
N TYR A 379 -14.06 17.39 -28.59
CA TYR A 379 -13.01 16.44 -28.98
C TYR A 379 -13.36 15.75 -30.31
N LYS A 380 -14.63 15.40 -30.55
CA LYS A 380 -15.11 14.83 -31.83
C LYS A 380 -14.88 15.80 -33.00
N LEU A 381 -15.06 17.10 -32.79
CA LEU A 381 -14.66 18.16 -33.73
C LEU A 381 -13.13 18.25 -33.98
N CYS A 382 -12.34 17.44 -33.27
CA CYS A 382 -10.90 17.26 -33.46
C CYS A 382 -10.55 15.78 -33.73
N ALA A 383 -11.52 14.93 -34.08
CA ALA A 383 -11.29 13.52 -34.40
C ALA A 383 -10.47 13.37 -35.68
N ASP A 384 -10.64 14.27 -36.66
CA ASP A 384 -9.82 14.31 -37.88
C ASP A 384 -8.34 14.49 -37.56
N ILE A 385 -8.01 15.26 -36.53
CA ILE A 385 -6.62 15.41 -36.04
C ILE A 385 -6.06 14.06 -35.55
N ASP A 386 -6.88 13.21 -34.92
CA ASP A 386 -6.45 11.85 -34.54
C ASP A 386 -6.35 10.93 -35.76
N ASN A 387 -7.34 10.96 -36.66
CA ASN A 387 -7.35 10.18 -37.90
C ASN A 387 -6.11 10.49 -38.75
N ASP A 388 -5.75 11.77 -38.90
CA ASP A 388 -4.55 12.19 -39.62
C ASP A 388 -3.27 11.81 -38.88
N ILE A 389 -3.22 11.96 -37.56
CA ILE A 389 -2.11 11.41 -36.75
C ILE A 389 -1.98 9.89 -36.95
N GLU A 390 -3.06 9.13 -37.12
CA GLU A 390 -3.02 7.69 -37.39
C GLU A 390 -2.63 7.34 -38.83
N LYS A 391 -3.13 8.07 -39.83
CA LYS A 391 -2.66 7.98 -41.22
C LYS A 391 -1.14 8.20 -41.28
N LEU A 392 -0.64 9.30 -40.72
CA LEU A 392 0.79 9.66 -40.66
C LEU A 392 1.61 8.62 -39.89
N LYS A 393 1.10 8.06 -38.78
CA LYS A 393 1.75 6.91 -38.09
C LYS A 393 1.81 5.66 -38.98
N SER A 394 0.74 5.35 -39.71
CA SER A 394 0.66 4.19 -40.60
C SER A 394 1.64 4.32 -41.77
N GLU A 395 1.81 5.54 -42.28
CA GLU A 395 2.74 5.87 -43.35
C GLU A 395 4.20 5.79 -42.88
N ILE A 396 4.50 6.33 -41.68
CA ILE A 396 5.79 6.10 -41.01
C ILE A 396 6.07 4.60 -40.84
N LEU A 397 5.04 3.78 -40.57
CA LEU A 397 5.16 2.32 -40.50
C LEU A 397 5.44 1.67 -41.86
N LYS A 398 4.78 2.12 -42.94
CA LYS A 398 5.04 1.67 -44.32
C LYS A 398 6.48 2.02 -44.76
N LEU A 399 6.92 3.26 -44.56
CA LEU A 399 8.29 3.70 -44.86
C LEU A 399 9.34 2.94 -44.04
N LYS A 400 9.07 2.68 -42.75
CA LYS A 400 9.94 1.82 -41.92
C LYS A 400 10.02 0.37 -42.40
N LYS A 401 8.95 -0.17 -43.01
CA LYS A 401 8.96 -1.52 -43.61
C LYS A 401 9.76 -1.55 -44.91
N LYS A 402 9.54 -0.60 -45.83
CA LYS A 402 10.34 -0.47 -47.07
C LYS A 402 11.85 -0.44 -46.79
N LYS A 403 12.26 0.31 -45.76
CA LYS A 403 13.65 0.41 -45.30
C LYS A 403 14.29 -0.93 -44.87
N LYS A 404 13.53 -1.98 -44.51
CA LYS A 404 14.13 -3.31 -44.25
C LYS A 404 14.61 -4.01 -45.53
N ASN A 405 14.12 -3.60 -46.70
CA ASN A 405 14.42 -4.25 -47.98
C ASN A 405 15.42 -3.45 -48.83
N GLU A 406 15.55 -2.12 -48.66
CA GLU A 406 16.43 -1.27 -49.48
C GLU A 406 17.26 -0.25 -48.67
N LYS A 407 18.53 -0.07 -49.06
CA LYS A 407 19.47 0.90 -48.47
C LYS A 407 19.28 2.33 -49.03
N SER A 408 18.07 2.91 -48.91
CA SER A 408 17.83 4.31 -49.33
C SER A 408 18.03 5.34 -48.19
N TYR A 409 18.68 6.46 -48.51
CA TYR A 409 18.93 7.57 -47.59
C TYR A 409 17.72 8.54 -47.47
N PHE A 410 16.85 8.56 -48.49
CA PHE A 410 15.81 9.57 -48.66
C PHE A 410 14.65 9.45 -47.64
N ASP A 411 14.25 8.21 -47.30
CA ASP A 411 13.13 7.92 -46.39
C ASP A 411 13.27 8.53 -44.98
N ARG A 412 14.49 8.80 -44.52
CA ARG A 412 14.72 9.44 -43.22
C ARG A 412 14.15 10.84 -43.16
N ARG A 413 14.22 11.62 -44.24
CA ARG A 413 13.71 13.01 -44.29
C ARG A 413 12.18 13.01 -44.30
N SER A 414 11.57 12.13 -45.11
CA SER A 414 10.12 11.92 -45.16
C SER A 414 9.54 11.52 -43.80
N ILE A 415 10.13 10.51 -43.13
CA ILE A 415 9.70 10.10 -41.77
C ILE A 415 9.83 11.24 -40.75
N MET A 416 10.83 12.13 -40.88
CA MET A 416 10.99 13.29 -40.00
C MET A 416 9.94 14.37 -40.25
N ASN A 417 9.58 14.63 -41.51
CA ASN A 417 8.50 15.56 -41.87
C ASN A 417 7.16 15.07 -41.32
N LEU A 418 6.78 13.80 -41.55
CA LEU A 418 5.55 13.19 -41.02
C LEU A 418 5.51 13.24 -39.48
N LYS A 419 6.64 13.03 -38.80
CA LYS A 419 6.75 13.20 -37.34
C LYS A 419 6.57 14.66 -36.88
N TYR A 420 7.09 15.62 -37.65
CA TYR A 420 6.92 17.05 -37.37
C TYR A 420 5.46 17.48 -37.53
N GLU A 421 4.78 16.98 -38.56
CA GLU A 421 3.35 17.20 -38.79
C GLU A 421 2.49 16.62 -37.66
N ILE A 422 2.69 15.35 -37.29
CA ILE A 422 2.09 14.74 -36.08
C ILE A 422 2.30 15.64 -34.85
N LYS A 423 3.49 16.24 -34.68
CA LYS A 423 3.80 17.13 -33.55
C LYS A 423 3.03 18.46 -33.64
N VAL A 424 2.88 19.06 -34.83
CA VAL A 424 2.08 20.29 -35.04
C VAL A 424 0.60 20.01 -34.71
N LEU A 425 0.05 18.92 -35.22
CA LEU A 425 -1.30 18.43 -34.93
C LEU A 425 -1.52 18.23 -33.41
N ASN A 426 -0.58 17.55 -32.74
CA ASN A 426 -0.61 17.40 -31.28
C ASN A 426 -0.50 18.74 -30.52
N LYS A 427 0.27 19.73 -31.02
CA LYS A 427 0.37 21.06 -30.40
C LYS A 427 -0.94 21.84 -30.54
N SER A 428 -1.60 21.76 -31.70
CA SER A 428 -2.94 22.32 -31.95
C SER A 428 -3.96 21.72 -30.96
N LYS A 429 -4.02 20.39 -30.89
CA LYS A 429 -4.88 19.67 -29.95
C LYS A 429 -4.59 19.97 -28.48
N LYS A 430 -3.32 20.14 -28.10
CA LYS A 430 -2.94 20.51 -26.72
C LYS A 430 -3.48 21.89 -26.31
N LYS A 431 -3.59 22.86 -27.22
CA LYS A 431 -4.22 24.17 -26.91
C LYS A 431 -5.69 24.01 -26.50
N LYS A 432 -6.42 23.09 -27.13
CA LYS A 432 -7.84 22.81 -26.87
C LYS A 432 -8.12 21.96 -25.61
N ARG A 433 -7.10 21.37 -24.96
CA ARG A 433 -7.29 20.48 -23.79
C ARG A 433 -8.08 21.10 -22.62
N ASN A 434 -7.94 22.40 -22.37
CA ASN A 434 -8.72 23.05 -21.29
C ASN A 434 -10.22 23.07 -21.61
N ILE A 435 -10.59 23.21 -22.89
CA ILE A 435 -11.99 23.18 -23.35
C ILE A 435 -12.56 21.78 -23.13
N PHE A 436 -11.82 20.75 -23.55
CA PHE A 436 -12.22 19.36 -23.36
C PHE A 436 -12.33 18.99 -21.87
N PHE A 437 -11.42 19.49 -21.02
CA PHE A 437 -11.48 19.27 -19.57
C PHE A 437 -12.68 19.98 -18.93
N LYS A 438 -13.00 21.20 -19.35
CA LYS A 438 -14.21 21.94 -18.91
C LYS A 438 -15.48 21.16 -19.27
N GLU A 439 -15.63 20.76 -20.52
CA GLU A 439 -16.78 19.98 -21.00
C GLU A 439 -16.91 18.63 -20.23
N LEU A 440 -15.78 17.98 -19.94
CA LEU A 440 -15.74 16.76 -19.15
C LEU A 440 -16.17 17.00 -17.69
N MET A 441 -15.72 18.08 -17.05
CA MET A 441 -16.13 18.49 -15.70
C MET A 441 -17.62 18.87 -15.64
N GLU A 442 -18.17 19.46 -16.70
CA GLU A 442 -19.59 19.79 -16.80
C GLU A 442 -20.43 18.50 -16.90
N LYS A 443 -20.06 17.58 -17.81
CA LYS A 443 -20.76 16.31 -18.05
C LYS A 443 -20.67 15.27 -16.91
N ASN A 444 -19.67 15.35 -16.03
CA ASN A 444 -19.44 14.34 -14.98
C ASN A 444 -19.73 14.87 -13.57
N ASN A 445 -20.39 14.06 -12.74
CA ASN A 445 -20.67 14.38 -11.34
C ASN A 445 -19.53 13.97 -10.41
N VAL A 446 -18.84 12.86 -10.70
CA VAL A 446 -17.79 12.32 -9.80
C VAL A 446 -16.42 12.26 -10.48
N VAL A 447 -15.43 12.78 -9.78
CA VAL A 447 -14.01 12.75 -10.18
C VAL A 447 -13.25 11.84 -9.23
N PHE A 448 -12.59 10.81 -9.76
CA PHE A 448 -11.76 9.88 -9.00
C PHE A 448 -10.26 10.20 -9.19
N SER A 449 -9.49 10.37 -8.13
CA SER A 449 -8.04 10.59 -8.20
C SER A 449 -7.34 9.99 -6.98
N THR A 450 -6.01 9.81 -6.97
CA THR A 450 -5.33 9.67 -5.66
C THR A 450 -5.25 11.03 -4.97
N CYS A 451 -4.99 11.09 -3.66
CA CYS A 451 -4.82 12.36 -2.94
C CYS A 451 -3.77 13.23 -3.63
N SER A 452 -2.59 12.67 -3.91
CA SER A 452 -1.52 13.35 -4.65
C SER A 452 -1.88 13.67 -6.11
N SER A 453 -2.73 12.89 -6.78
CA SER A 453 -3.11 13.18 -8.18
C SER A 453 -4.32 14.10 -8.32
N SER A 454 -4.93 14.56 -7.22
CA SER A 454 -5.95 15.62 -7.23
C SER A 454 -5.36 16.97 -7.66
N SER A 455 -4.10 17.25 -7.30
CA SER A 455 -3.34 18.42 -7.78
C SER A 455 -2.85 18.28 -9.24
N ASN A 456 -3.64 17.67 -10.12
CA ASN A 456 -3.30 17.53 -11.54
C ASN A 456 -3.33 18.91 -12.22
N TYR A 457 -2.42 19.15 -13.17
CA TYR A 457 -2.35 20.40 -13.94
C TYR A 457 -3.71 20.81 -14.52
N GLU A 458 -4.47 19.90 -15.12
CA GLU A 458 -5.74 20.26 -15.77
C GLU A 458 -6.81 20.63 -14.74
N LEU A 459 -6.91 19.90 -13.62
CA LEU A 459 -7.87 20.18 -12.55
C LEU A 459 -7.51 21.47 -11.80
N ASN A 460 -6.24 21.65 -11.40
CA ASN A 460 -5.77 22.89 -10.77
C ASN A 460 -5.98 24.11 -11.67
N LYS A 461 -5.80 23.96 -12.99
CA LYS A 461 -6.04 25.02 -13.95
C LYS A 461 -7.51 25.32 -14.15
N PHE A 462 -8.36 24.30 -14.18
CA PHE A 462 -9.82 24.47 -14.19
C PHE A 462 -10.27 25.24 -12.95
N VAL A 463 -9.98 24.71 -11.75
CA VAL A 463 -10.27 25.33 -10.43
C VAL A 463 -9.86 26.80 -10.39
N LYS A 464 -8.63 27.14 -10.81
CA LYS A 464 -8.14 28.54 -10.84
C LYS A 464 -8.84 29.44 -11.86
N LEU A 465 -9.27 28.92 -13.00
CA LEU A 465 -9.90 29.72 -14.07
C LEU A 465 -11.41 29.86 -13.92
N SER A 466 -12.09 28.90 -13.29
CA SER A 466 -13.55 28.91 -13.08
C SER A 466 -13.97 29.20 -11.64
N ASN A 467 -13.02 29.42 -10.72
CA ASN A 467 -13.24 29.53 -9.27
C ASN A 467 -14.07 28.34 -8.72
N PHE A 468 -13.80 27.14 -9.24
CA PHE A 468 -14.60 25.95 -8.96
C PHE A 468 -14.09 25.19 -7.73
N LEU A 469 -15.03 24.77 -6.87
CA LEU A 469 -14.81 23.85 -5.75
C LEU A 469 -15.84 22.72 -5.84
N PHE A 470 -15.47 21.53 -5.36
CA PHE A 470 -16.39 20.40 -5.22
C PHE A 470 -17.31 20.60 -4.02
N ASP A 471 -18.59 20.26 -4.14
CA ASP A 471 -19.53 20.36 -3.02
C ASP A 471 -19.10 19.42 -1.87
N VAL A 472 -18.61 18.23 -2.23
CA VAL A 472 -18.16 17.18 -1.32
C VAL A 472 -16.82 16.60 -1.76
N VAL A 473 -15.90 16.43 -0.81
CA VAL A 473 -14.65 15.69 -0.97
C VAL A 473 -14.70 14.43 -0.10
N CYS A 474 -14.53 13.26 -0.69
CA CYS A 474 -14.40 11.99 0.02
C CYS A 474 -12.94 11.50 -0.02
N ILE A 475 -12.42 10.99 1.09
CA ILE A 475 -11.08 10.38 1.18
C ILE A 475 -11.21 8.99 1.80
N ASP A 476 -11.01 7.94 1.00
CA ASP A 476 -10.93 6.55 1.48
C ASP A 476 -9.50 6.17 1.86
N GLU A 477 -9.38 5.21 2.78
CA GLU A 477 -8.13 4.79 3.42
C GLU A 477 -7.30 5.97 3.97
N CYS A 478 -7.95 7.01 4.50
CA CYS A 478 -7.30 8.24 4.95
C CYS A 478 -6.34 8.03 6.14
N CYS A 479 -6.43 6.89 6.85
CA CYS A 479 -5.50 6.49 7.91
C CYS A 479 -4.13 6.03 7.37
N GLN A 480 -3.98 5.81 6.06
CA GLN A 480 -2.69 5.57 5.40
C GLN A 480 -2.09 6.87 4.81
N CYS A 481 -2.77 8.02 4.97
CA CYS A 481 -2.28 9.32 4.53
C CYS A 481 -1.63 10.07 5.70
N THR A 482 -0.51 10.73 5.44
CA THR A 482 -0.07 11.85 6.28
C THR A 482 -1.15 12.94 6.26
N GLU A 483 -1.33 13.66 7.36
CA GLU A 483 -2.31 14.75 7.41
C GLU A 483 -2.10 15.80 6.28
N PRO A 484 -0.85 16.23 5.97
CA PRO A 484 -0.59 17.09 4.81
C PRO A 484 -0.95 16.53 3.44
N LEU A 485 -0.97 15.21 3.24
CA LEU A 485 -1.43 14.60 1.99
C LEU A 485 -2.95 14.73 1.82
N CYS A 486 -3.71 14.76 2.93
CA CYS A 486 -5.16 15.02 2.91
C CYS A 486 -5.51 16.49 2.62
N TYR A 487 -4.62 17.45 2.93
CA TYR A 487 -4.84 18.86 2.60
C TYR A 487 -5.03 19.12 1.09
N ILE A 488 -4.37 18.32 0.23
CA ILE A 488 -4.45 18.49 -1.23
C ILE A 488 -5.90 18.39 -1.74
N PRO A 489 -6.64 17.28 -1.54
CA PRO A 489 -8.04 17.22 -1.92
C PRO A 489 -8.96 18.09 -1.06
N ILE A 490 -8.67 18.29 0.24
CA ILE A 490 -9.50 19.12 1.13
C ILE A 490 -9.54 20.58 0.68
N SER A 491 -8.44 21.11 0.15
CA SER A 491 -8.40 22.47 -0.41
C SER A 491 -9.30 22.69 -1.63
N LEU A 492 -9.87 21.61 -2.20
CA LEU A 492 -10.82 21.65 -3.31
C LEU A 492 -12.29 21.50 -2.82
N ALA A 493 -12.52 21.41 -1.50
CA ALA A 493 -13.85 21.27 -0.91
C ALA A 493 -14.53 22.62 -0.64
N LYS A 494 -15.81 22.72 -1.00
CA LYS A 494 -16.67 23.88 -0.74
C LYS A 494 -17.33 23.85 0.63
N LYS A 495 -17.95 22.71 1.00
CA LYS A 495 -18.71 22.57 2.26
C LYS A 495 -18.35 21.30 3.04
N ASN A 496 -18.36 20.14 2.38
CA ASN A 496 -18.29 18.85 3.07
C ASN A 496 -17.00 18.07 2.79
N VAL A 497 -16.46 17.43 3.83
CA VAL A 497 -15.34 16.48 3.74
C VAL A 497 -15.70 15.20 4.48
N PHE A 498 -15.71 14.07 3.80
CA PHE A 498 -15.99 12.76 4.40
C PHE A 498 -14.76 11.88 4.37
N LEU A 499 -14.26 11.51 5.55
CA LEU A 499 -13.06 10.71 5.75
C LEU A 499 -13.47 9.27 6.07
N PHE A 500 -12.91 8.31 5.35
CA PHE A 500 -13.18 6.89 5.53
C PHE A 500 -11.85 6.20 5.83
N GLY A 501 -11.77 5.53 6.98
CA GLY A 501 -10.53 4.88 7.39
C GLY A 501 -10.69 3.92 8.56
N ASP A 502 -9.57 3.39 9.00
CA ASP A 502 -9.46 2.63 10.24
C ASP A 502 -8.08 2.88 10.86
N HIS A 503 -8.09 3.61 11.97
CA HIS A 503 -6.88 3.99 12.69
C HIS A 503 -6.29 2.87 13.56
N LYS A 504 -6.93 1.70 13.56
CA LYS A 504 -6.40 0.48 14.18
C LYS A 504 -5.67 -0.42 13.16
N GLN A 505 -5.67 -0.05 11.87
CA GLN A 505 -4.82 -0.60 10.81
C GLN A 505 -3.66 0.38 10.48
N LEU A 506 -2.86 0.09 9.44
CA LEU A 506 -1.60 0.79 9.18
C LEU A 506 -1.74 2.32 9.10
N SER A 507 -0.84 3.02 9.80
CA SER A 507 -0.55 4.43 9.63
C SER A 507 0.21 4.68 8.31
N PRO A 508 0.38 5.94 7.85
CA PRO A 508 1.42 6.25 6.88
C PRO A 508 2.79 5.75 7.36
N LEU A 509 3.60 5.23 6.43
CA LEU A 509 4.99 4.87 6.68
C LEU A 509 5.83 6.15 6.73
N ILE A 510 6.43 6.43 7.89
CA ILE A 510 7.35 7.53 8.13
C ILE A 510 8.72 6.93 8.46
N LYS A 511 9.76 7.34 7.74
CA LYS A 511 11.12 6.85 7.95
C LYS A 511 11.92 7.71 8.93
N TYR A 512 11.76 9.03 8.86
CA TYR A 512 12.38 9.95 9.81
C TYR A 512 11.60 9.93 11.14
N ASN A 513 11.85 8.93 11.99
CA ASN A 513 11.16 8.78 13.27
C ASN A 513 12.06 9.08 14.48
N LYS A 514 12.62 10.29 14.50
CA LYS A 514 13.37 10.81 15.66
C LYS A 514 12.45 11.70 16.51
N ASN A 515 12.46 11.49 17.82
CA ASN A 515 11.74 12.28 18.83
C ASN A 515 10.26 12.57 18.49
N ASN A 516 9.38 11.57 18.66
CA ASN A 516 7.92 11.73 18.55
C ASN A 516 7.44 12.46 17.28
N ASN A 517 7.96 12.10 16.09
CA ASN A 517 7.52 12.72 14.83
C ASN A 517 6.01 12.48 14.60
N LYS A 518 5.21 13.53 14.78
CA LYS A 518 3.74 13.51 14.69
C LYS A 518 3.19 13.31 13.27
N LEU A 519 4.05 13.18 12.25
CA LEU A 519 3.63 12.90 10.86
C LEU A 519 2.99 11.52 10.68
N ASN A 520 3.19 10.60 11.64
CA ASN A 520 2.51 9.30 11.69
C ASN A 520 1.06 9.40 12.21
N ILE A 521 0.72 10.44 12.99
CA ILE A 521 -0.63 10.69 13.49
C ILE A 521 -1.47 11.21 12.32
N THR A 522 -2.48 10.44 11.93
CA THR A 522 -3.34 10.84 10.82
C THR A 522 -4.37 11.89 11.22
N MET A 523 -4.84 12.68 10.24
CA MET A 523 -5.95 13.62 10.44
C MET A 523 -7.19 12.92 11.03
N PHE A 524 -7.42 11.66 10.63
CA PHE A 524 -8.52 10.84 11.13
C PHE A 524 -8.38 10.55 12.64
N GLU A 525 -7.18 10.14 13.07
CA GLU A 525 -6.84 9.93 14.48
C GLU A 525 -6.97 11.21 15.29
N ARG A 526 -6.41 12.32 14.79
CA ARG A 526 -6.49 13.63 15.44
C ARG A 526 -7.92 14.10 15.64
N LEU A 527 -8.78 13.95 14.63
CA LEU A 527 -10.19 14.33 14.70
C LEU A 527 -10.99 13.43 15.66
N ILE A 528 -10.82 12.11 15.59
CA ILE A 528 -11.54 11.18 16.49
C ILE A 528 -11.10 11.36 17.95
N SER A 529 -9.80 11.50 18.21
CA SER A 529 -9.28 11.76 19.56
C SER A 529 -9.87 13.03 20.17
N LYS A 530 -9.96 14.10 19.36
CA LYS A 530 -10.44 15.42 19.78
C LYS A 530 -11.96 15.53 19.93
N TYR A 531 -12.72 15.04 18.95
CA TYR A 531 -14.17 15.28 18.84
C TYR A 531 -15.03 14.01 19.04
N LYS A 532 -14.41 12.83 19.13
CA LYS A 532 -15.07 11.54 19.41
C LYS A 532 -16.28 11.28 18.51
N GLU A 533 -17.42 10.89 19.08
CA GLU A 533 -18.65 10.53 18.36
C GLU A 533 -19.29 11.73 17.63
N SER A 534 -18.98 12.98 18.00
CA SER A 534 -19.52 14.16 17.28
C SER A 534 -18.96 14.31 15.86
N VAL A 535 -17.80 13.71 15.58
CA VAL A 535 -17.18 13.68 14.24
C VAL A 535 -17.16 12.30 13.61
N SER A 536 -17.51 11.23 14.33
CA SER A 536 -17.26 9.86 13.84
C SER A 536 -18.34 8.83 14.17
N PHE A 537 -18.43 7.83 13.29
CA PHE A 537 -19.34 6.70 13.43
C PHE A 537 -18.60 5.38 13.14
N LEU A 538 -18.79 4.37 14.00
CA LEU A 538 -18.18 3.05 13.88
C LEU A 538 -19.08 2.09 13.09
N LEU A 539 -18.53 1.47 12.04
CA LEU A 539 -19.15 0.32 11.40
C LEU A 539 -18.90 -0.94 12.23
N ASN A 540 -19.97 -1.58 12.73
CA ASN A 540 -19.87 -2.59 13.78
C ASN A 540 -20.28 -4.03 13.37
N ILE A 541 -20.61 -4.27 12.11
CA ILE A 541 -20.92 -5.60 11.57
C ILE A 541 -19.93 -5.94 10.44
N GLN A 542 -19.19 -7.03 10.59
CA GLN A 542 -18.20 -7.51 9.61
C GLN A 542 -18.70 -8.73 8.82
N TYR A 543 -18.27 -8.82 7.55
CA TYR A 543 -18.73 -9.79 6.54
C TYR A 543 -17.63 -10.70 5.98
N ARG A 544 -16.43 -10.69 6.56
CA ARG A 544 -15.24 -11.38 6.04
C ARG A 544 -14.90 -12.64 6.81
N MET A 545 -14.70 -12.50 8.12
CA MET A 545 -13.99 -13.48 8.95
C MET A 545 -14.98 -14.40 9.65
N ASN A 546 -14.60 -15.67 9.81
CA ASN A 546 -15.12 -16.54 10.86
C ASN A 546 -15.00 -15.84 12.23
N HIS A 547 -15.98 -16.06 13.10
CA HIS A 547 -16.04 -15.40 14.41
C HIS A 547 -14.78 -15.63 15.26
N ASN A 548 -14.21 -16.85 15.27
CA ASN A 548 -13.04 -17.16 16.10
C ASN A 548 -11.77 -16.41 15.62
N ILE A 549 -11.70 -16.02 14.33
CA ILE A 549 -10.62 -15.16 13.80
C ILE A 549 -10.80 -13.71 14.25
N LEU A 550 -12.05 -13.26 14.41
CA LEU A 550 -12.37 -11.89 14.82
C LEU A 550 -12.04 -11.64 16.31
N LEU A 551 -12.20 -12.64 17.19
CA LEU A 551 -12.17 -12.48 18.66
C LEU A 551 -10.99 -11.63 19.18
N TRP A 552 -9.75 -12.05 18.90
CA TRP A 552 -8.55 -11.34 19.34
C TRP A 552 -8.51 -9.89 18.84
N SER A 553 -8.75 -9.69 17.54
CA SER A 553 -8.74 -8.36 16.92
C SER A 553 -9.81 -7.44 17.52
N ASN A 554 -10.99 -7.99 17.81
CA ASN A 554 -12.11 -7.29 18.45
C ASN A 554 -11.77 -6.85 19.88
N LYS A 555 -11.16 -7.74 20.66
CA LYS A 555 -10.74 -7.50 22.05
C LYS A 555 -9.65 -6.42 22.12
N ILE A 556 -8.56 -6.57 21.37
CA ILE A 556 -7.40 -5.66 21.41
C ILE A 556 -7.71 -4.27 20.82
N PHE A 557 -8.36 -4.21 19.65
CA PHE A 557 -8.41 -2.96 18.87
C PHE A 557 -9.75 -2.22 18.91
N TYR A 558 -10.86 -2.94 19.10
CA TYR A 558 -12.21 -2.42 18.89
C TYR A 558 -13.14 -2.56 20.10
N GLU A 559 -12.59 -2.84 21.29
CA GLU A 559 -13.33 -2.86 22.58
C GLU A 559 -14.54 -3.82 22.55
N ASN A 560 -14.40 -4.95 21.84
CA ASN A 560 -15.46 -5.94 21.58
C ASN A 560 -16.72 -5.40 20.87
N LYS A 561 -16.65 -4.23 20.22
CA LYS A 561 -17.80 -3.59 19.55
C LYS A 561 -18.19 -4.24 18.22
N LEU A 562 -17.37 -5.11 17.64
CA LEU A 562 -17.63 -5.72 16.33
C LEU A 562 -18.40 -7.04 16.44
N ASN A 563 -19.31 -7.26 15.50
CA ASN A 563 -20.13 -8.47 15.38
C ASN A 563 -19.90 -9.15 14.03
N SER A 564 -19.85 -10.47 14.02
CA SER A 564 -19.82 -11.26 12.77
C SER A 564 -21.23 -11.39 12.18
N HIS A 565 -21.40 -11.03 10.92
CA HIS A 565 -22.64 -11.32 10.19
C HIS A 565 -22.79 -12.84 9.98
N GLU A 566 -24.02 -13.36 9.96
CA GLU A 566 -24.26 -14.81 9.88
C GLU A 566 -23.64 -15.45 8.62
N SER A 567 -23.54 -14.70 7.51
CA SER A 567 -22.90 -15.15 6.27
C SER A 567 -21.39 -15.43 6.38
N CYS A 568 -20.71 -14.92 7.41
CA CYS A 568 -19.29 -15.21 7.66
C CYS A 568 -19.03 -15.84 9.03
N LYS A 569 -19.94 -15.71 10.00
CA LYS A 569 -19.74 -16.13 11.41
C LYS A 569 -19.16 -17.54 11.55
N ASN A 570 -19.68 -18.49 10.79
CA ASN A 570 -19.40 -19.93 10.95
C ASN A 570 -18.66 -20.58 9.76
N ILE A 571 -18.10 -19.81 8.82
CA ILE A 571 -17.48 -20.34 7.58
C ILE A 571 -16.22 -21.16 7.86
N LYS A 572 -16.00 -22.26 7.14
CA LYS A 572 -14.87 -23.19 7.34
C LYS A 572 -14.18 -23.57 6.04
N VAL A 573 -12.97 -24.14 6.12
CA VAL A 573 -12.24 -24.64 4.94
C VAL A 573 -12.97 -25.82 4.28
N ASP A 574 -13.65 -26.66 5.07
CA ASP A 574 -14.48 -27.79 4.60
C ASP A 574 -15.59 -27.38 3.60
N ASP A 575 -15.96 -26.09 3.56
CA ASP A 575 -16.93 -25.57 2.58
C ASP A 575 -16.35 -25.44 1.16
N ILE A 576 -15.02 -25.30 1.04
CA ILE A 576 -14.27 -25.08 -0.21
C ILE A 576 -13.38 -26.27 -0.61
N VAL A 577 -13.21 -27.26 0.28
CA VAL A 577 -12.57 -28.55 -0.03
C VAL A 577 -13.45 -29.36 -0.98
N GLY A 578 -12.85 -29.83 -2.08
CA GLY A 578 -13.59 -30.39 -3.20
C GLY A 578 -13.75 -31.91 -3.15
N ASP A 579 -14.87 -32.40 -2.59
CA ASP A 579 -15.68 -33.45 -3.25
C ASP A 579 -17.13 -33.57 -2.68
N LYS A 580 -18.00 -32.58 -2.92
CA LYS A 580 -19.43 -32.69 -2.54
C LYS A 580 -20.24 -33.47 -3.57
N LYS A 581 -20.36 -34.78 -3.34
CA LYS A 581 -21.47 -35.59 -3.90
C LYS A 581 -22.81 -34.95 -3.54
N GLY A 582 -23.57 -34.52 -4.55
CA GLY A 582 -24.99 -34.21 -4.43
C GLY A 582 -25.34 -32.81 -3.88
N GLN A 583 -25.29 -31.79 -4.73
CA GLN A 583 -26.21 -30.65 -4.60
C GLN A 583 -27.25 -30.68 -5.72
N LEU A 584 -28.44 -31.16 -5.31
CA LEU A 584 -29.77 -30.69 -5.70
C LEU A 584 -29.86 -29.90 -7.02
N LYS A 585 -30.33 -30.58 -8.07
CA LYS A 585 -31.02 -29.90 -9.17
C LYS A 585 -32.25 -29.19 -8.61
N ASN A 586 -32.36 -27.88 -8.84
CA ASN A 586 -33.65 -27.21 -8.98
C ASN A 586 -33.49 -25.93 -9.82
N GLY A 587 -34.28 -25.84 -10.90
CA GLY A 587 -34.50 -24.58 -11.63
C GLY A 587 -33.79 -24.42 -12.99
N LYS A 588 -34.51 -24.77 -14.06
CA LYS A 588 -34.39 -24.22 -15.45
C LYS A 588 -33.16 -24.67 -16.27
N ASN A 589 -33.26 -25.08 -17.53
CA ASN A 589 -34.42 -25.26 -18.42
C ASN A 589 -34.25 -26.50 -19.30
N GLU A 590 -35.37 -27.08 -19.71
CA GLU A 590 -35.43 -28.05 -20.81
C GLU A 590 -35.21 -27.35 -22.15
N GLN A 591 -34.38 -27.95 -23.02
CA GLN A 591 -34.58 -28.14 -24.46
C GLN A 591 -33.28 -28.65 -25.07
N GLY A 592 -33.26 -29.86 -25.64
CA GLY A 592 -32.04 -30.37 -26.29
C GLY A 592 -31.87 -31.88 -26.46
N GLU A 593 -32.81 -32.74 -26.08
CA GLU A 593 -32.71 -34.16 -26.45
C GLU A 593 -33.03 -34.39 -27.94
N LYS A 594 -32.02 -34.78 -28.72
CA LYS A 594 -32.02 -35.95 -29.65
C LYS A 594 -30.78 -35.92 -30.56
N LYS A 595 -30.31 -37.12 -30.95
CA LYS A 595 -29.13 -37.44 -31.80
C LYS A 595 -27.79 -37.40 -31.02
N LYS A 596 -26.96 -38.44 -30.97
CA LYS A 596 -26.96 -39.80 -31.59
C LYS A 596 -26.29 -40.82 -30.64
N LYS A 597 -26.96 -41.93 -30.33
CA LYS A 597 -26.29 -43.23 -30.19
C LYS A 597 -26.41 -43.93 -31.55
N ASN A 598 -25.27 -44.31 -32.14
CA ASN A 598 -25.06 -45.46 -33.04
C ASN A 598 -23.80 -45.26 -33.88
N GLN A 599 -22.70 -45.93 -33.51
CA GLN A 599 -22.09 -47.00 -34.30
C GLN A 599 -20.79 -47.49 -33.63
N LYS A 600 -20.78 -48.77 -33.25
CA LYS A 600 -19.56 -49.54 -32.99
C LYS A 600 -19.23 -50.38 -34.24
N ASN A 601 -17.96 -50.76 -34.36
CA ASN A 601 -17.40 -51.89 -35.13
C ASN A 601 -17.25 -51.77 -36.67
N LYS A 602 -15.99 -51.56 -37.09
CA LYS A 602 -15.23 -52.17 -38.23
C LYS A 602 -13.93 -51.35 -38.40
N LYS A 603 -12.70 -51.87 -38.57
CA LYS A 603 -12.16 -53.18 -39.04
C LYS A 603 -10.85 -53.56 -38.30
N LYS A 604 -10.43 -54.83 -38.42
CA LYS A 604 -9.11 -55.38 -38.01
C LYS A 604 -8.02 -55.23 -39.09
N GLY A 605 -6.74 -55.35 -38.69
CA GLY A 605 -5.61 -55.88 -39.49
C GLY A 605 -4.63 -54.82 -40.02
N LYS A 606 -3.30 -54.94 -39.89
CA LYS A 606 -2.41 -56.12 -39.98
C LYS A 606 -1.07 -55.89 -39.21
N ASN A 607 -0.36 -56.98 -38.90
CA ASN A 607 1.07 -56.98 -38.48
C ASN A 607 2.01 -56.76 -39.69
N PHE A 608 3.26 -56.34 -39.46
CA PHE A 608 4.47 -57.12 -39.84
C PHE A 608 5.77 -56.57 -39.18
N ASN A 609 6.79 -57.42 -39.16
CA ASN A 609 7.91 -57.51 -38.23
C ASN A 609 9.14 -56.59 -38.46
N HIS A 610 9.98 -56.55 -37.40
CA HIS A 610 11.45 -56.71 -37.34
C HIS A 610 12.44 -55.54 -37.58
N THR A 611 13.43 -55.53 -36.66
CA THR A 611 14.86 -55.11 -36.77
C THR A 611 15.16 -53.66 -37.14
N ASP A 612 15.93 -52.89 -36.35
CA ASP A 612 17.38 -53.17 -36.24
C ASP A 612 18.11 -52.57 -35.01
N ASN A 613 19.21 -53.26 -34.67
CA ASN A 613 20.48 -52.80 -34.07
C ASN A 613 20.54 -52.08 -32.70
N LYS A 614 21.12 -52.83 -31.75
CA LYS A 614 21.96 -52.31 -30.66
C LYS A 614 23.11 -51.44 -31.19
N LYS A 615 23.50 -50.42 -30.42
CA LYS A 615 24.91 -50.13 -30.14
C LYS A 615 25.05 -49.82 -28.65
N GLU A 616 25.87 -50.63 -27.98
CA GLU A 616 26.47 -50.30 -26.69
C GLU A 616 27.65 -49.34 -26.97
N ASP A 617 27.94 -48.43 -26.04
CA ASP A 617 29.29 -48.05 -25.63
C ASP A 617 29.23 -47.13 -24.40
N ASP A 618 30.12 -47.37 -23.44
CA ASP A 618 30.06 -46.84 -22.09
C ASP A 618 30.43 -45.34 -21.95
N SER A 619 29.83 -44.67 -20.96
CA SER A 619 30.61 -43.81 -20.06
C SER A 619 29.85 -43.53 -18.76
N SER A 620 30.52 -43.84 -17.66
CA SER A 620 30.09 -43.58 -16.29
C SER A 620 29.78 -42.10 -16.04
N ASN A 621 28.59 -41.82 -15.49
CA ASN A 621 28.40 -40.71 -14.58
C ASN A 621 27.58 -41.23 -13.39
N GLU A 622 28.24 -41.37 -12.25
CA GLU A 622 27.64 -41.72 -10.97
C GLU A 622 26.73 -40.57 -10.52
N ASN A 623 25.47 -40.60 -10.94
CA ASN A 623 24.44 -39.88 -10.22
C ASN A 623 24.16 -40.65 -8.93
N ASN A 624 24.65 -40.13 -7.81
CA ASN A 624 24.21 -40.57 -6.49
C ASN A 624 22.70 -40.30 -6.36
N GLU A 625 21.88 -41.30 -6.68
CA GLU A 625 20.47 -41.32 -6.33
C GLU A 625 20.34 -41.49 -4.81
N ILE A 626 20.42 -40.36 -4.10
CA ILE A 626 19.96 -40.30 -2.72
C ILE A 626 18.45 -40.53 -2.74
N ASN A 627 18.04 -41.74 -2.34
CA ASN A 627 16.66 -42.03 -1.95
C ASN A 627 16.35 -41.25 -0.65
N SER A 628 16.01 -39.97 -0.78
CA SER A 628 15.36 -39.23 0.29
C SER A 628 13.89 -39.62 0.33
N GLU A 629 13.44 -40.13 1.48
CA GLU A 629 12.01 -40.36 1.73
C GLU A 629 11.28 -39.00 1.63
N GLU A 630 10.23 -38.91 0.79
CA GLU A 630 9.53 -37.64 0.59
C GLU A 630 8.84 -37.20 1.90
N VAL A 631 9.42 -36.21 2.58
CA VAL A 631 8.85 -35.64 3.80
C VAL A 631 7.44 -35.11 3.54
N GLU A 632 6.42 -35.75 4.11
CA GLU A 632 5.01 -35.37 3.99
C GLU A 632 4.39 -34.95 5.33
N ILE A 633 3.39 -34.06 5.28
CA ILE A 633 2.54 -33.74 6.44
C ILE A 633 1.64 -34.95 6.76
N LYS A 634 1.76 -35.49 7.98
CA LYS A 634 1.08 -36.71 8.44
C LYS A 634 -0.44 -36.56 8.43
N LYS A 635 -0.98 -35.57 9.13
CA LYS A 635 -2.43 -35.27 9.20
C LYS A 635 -2.67 -33.84 9.71
N TYR A 636 -3.38 -33.04 8.92
CA TYR A 636 -3.77 -31.69 9.31
C TYR A 636 -5.30 -31.58 9.44
N LYS A 637 -5.80 -30.79 10.40
CA LYS A 637 -7.24 -30.47 10.51
C LYS A 637 -7.42 -28.97 10.64
N TYR A 638 -8.31 -28.44 9.81
CA TYR A 638 -8.62 -27.02 9.76
C TYR A 638 -9.41 -26.55 10.99
N TYR A 639 -8.89 -25.53 11.68
CA TYR A 639 -9.61 -24.71 12.66
C TYR A 639 -9.57 -23.25 12.20
N PRO A 640 -10.54 -22.39 12.54
CA PRO A 640 -10.55 -21.02 12.01
C PRO A 640 -9.29 -20.23 12.34
N ILE A 641 -8.74 -20.43 13.53
CA ILE A 641 -7.44 -19.92 13.96
C ILE A 641 -6.58 -21.09 14.41
N THR A 642 -5.32 -21.12 13.96
CA THR A 642 -4.37 -22.20 14.26
C THR A 642 -2.97 -21.63 14.47
N TRP A 643 -2.26 -22.16 15.46
CA TRP A 643 -0.86 -21.87 15.71
C TRP A 643 -0.03 -23.12 15.39
N ILE A 644 1.11 -22.92 14.75
CA ILE A 644 2.14 -23.94 14.54
C ILE A 644 3.34 -23.52 15.37
N GLU A 645 3.60 -24.28 16.42
CA GLU A 645 4.65 -24.04 17.38
C GLU A 645 6.00 -24.53 16.84
N THR A 646 6.96 -23.62 16.76
CA THR A 646 8.32 -23.87 16.27
C THR A 646 9.38 -23.85 17.37
N ASP A 647 8.96 -23.72 18.65
CA ASP A 647 9.87 -23.85 19.79
C ASP A 647 10.58 -25.21 19.81
N GLY A 648 11.89 -25.19 20.11
CA GLY A 648 12.79 -26.34 19.98
C GLY A 648 13.15 -26.77 18.54
N PHE A 649 12.54 -26.18 17.51
CA PHE A 649 12.87 -26.48 16.10
C PHE A 649 13.76 -25.39 15.45
N ASP A 650 13.50 -24.12 15.73
CA ASP A 650 14.21 -23.00 15.06
C ASP A 650 15.68 -22.81 15.48
N GLU A 651 16.12 -23.38 16.62
CA GLU A 651 17.46 -23.13 17.19
C GLU A 651 18.62 -23.52 16.27
N PHE A 652 18.37 -24.27 15.19
CA PHE A 652 19.38 -24.75 14.24
C PHE A 652 19.39 -24.03 12.88
N LEU A 653 18.35 -23.24 12.54
CA LEU A 653 18.12 -22.73 11.18
C LEU A 653 17.76 -21.22 11.10
N ASP A 654 17.98 -20.46 12.17
CA ASP A 654 17.88 -19.01 12.17
C ASP A 654 19.23 -18.34 11.84
N ASP A 655 19.23 -17.44 10.86
CA ASP A 655 20.39 -16.64 10.43
C ASP A 655 20.84 -15.62 11.50
N THR A 656 20.19 -15.55 12.68
CA THR A 656 20.52 -14.57 13.74
C THR A 656 21.78 -14.89 14.56
N LYS A 657 22.49 -15.99 14.25
CA LYS A 657 23.71 -16.40 14.98
C LYS A 657 24.99 -15.66 14.58
N ASP A 658 24.94 -14.72 13.63
CA ASP A 658 26.10 -13.90 13.26
C ASP A 658 26.66 -13.14 14.49
N GLU A 659 27.97 -13.26 14.72
CA GLU A 659 28.69 -12.67 15.87
C GLU A 659 28.51 -11.14 15.97
N ASP A 660 28.17 -10.50 14.85
CA ASP A 660 27.80 -9.08 14.77
C ASP A 660 26.61 -8.71 15.65
N MET A 661 25.65 -9.62 15.89
CA MET A 661 24.48 -9.30 16.72
C MET A 661 24.85 -9.18 18.21
N ILE A 662 25.77 -10.03 18.69
CA ILE A 662 26.34 -9.93 20.04
C ILE A 662 27.07 -8.59 20.20
N ASN A 663 27.84 -8.19 19.19
CA ASN A 663 28.55 -6.90 19.18
C ASN A 663 27.59 -5.69 19.11
N PHE A 664 26.48 -5.80 18.38
CA PHE A 664 25.47 -4.73 18.27
C PHE A 664 24.66 -4.56 19.58
N GLU A 665 24.24 -5.66 20.22
CA GLU A 665 23.52 -5.61 21.49
C GLU A 665 24.42 -5.19 22.67
N MET A 666 25.72 -5.52 22.64
CA MET A 666 26.68 -4.93 23.58
C MET A 666 26.85 -3.41 23.39
N LYS A 667 26.68 -2.87 22.18
CA LYS A 667 26.63 -1.41 21.93
C LYS A 667 25.32 -0.80 22.46
N GLU A 668 24.15 -1.44 22.24
CA GLU A 668 22.88 -0.93 22.80
C GLU A 668 22.84 -0.95 24.33
N LYS A 669 23.37 -2.01 24.97
CA LYS A 669 23.47 -2.04 26.44
C LYS A 669 24.38 -0.93 26.97
N LYS A 670 25.49 -0.62 26.29
CA LYS A 670 26.34 0.54 26.62
C LYS A 670 25.63 1.89 26.41
N SER A 671 24.80 2.03 25.36
CA SER A 671 24.07 3.28 25.08
C SER A 671 22.85 3.50 25.97
N ASN A 672 22.33 2.44 26.62
CA ASN A 672 21.30 2.54 27.64
C ASN A 672 21.89 2.69 29.06
N GLN A 673 23.08 2.15 29.34
CA GLN A 673 23.80 2.44 30.60
C GLN A 673 24.28 3.90 30.68
N THR A 674 24.62 4.54 29.56
CA THR A 674 24.91 6.00 29.53
C THR A 674 23.66 6.90 29.60
N LYS A 675 22.45 6.33 29.66
CA LYS A 675 21.20 7.06 29.97
C LYS A 675 20.73 6.91 31.42
N SER A 676 21.45 6.14 32.23
CA SER A 676 21.15 5.91 33.65
C SER A 676 22.32 6.31 34.56
N ALA A 677 23.12 7.29 34.14
CA ALA A 677 24.32 7.75 34.84
C ALA A 677 24.50 9.29 34.74
N ASP A 678 23.43 10.03 34.97
CA ASP A 678 23.46 11.46 35.34
C ASP A 678 22.57 11.64 36.58
N ASN A 679 23.09 11.16 37.72
CA ASN A 679 22.86 11.65 39.09
C ASN A 679 23.55 10.70 40.08
N ASN A 680 24.24 11.28 41.07
CA ASN A 680 24.92 10.65 42.22
C ASN A 680 26.38 10.16 42.02
N ASP A 681 27.32 11.09 42.02
CA ASP A 681 28.38 11.05 43.05
C ASP A 681 27.72 11.45 44.40
N ASP A 682 28.12 10.99 45.58
CA ASP A 682 29.40 10.41 45.98
C ASP A 682 29.22 9.48 47.20
N THR A 683 30.07 8.46 47.35
CA THR A 683 30.59 7.89 48.64
C THR A 683 31.31 6.56 48.42
N LYS A 684 32.62 6.62 48.19
CA LYS A 684 33.51 5.44 48.34
C LYS A 684 34.20 5.43 49.71
N LYS A 685 34.10 4.28 50.41
CA LYS A 685 35.05 3.91 51.49
C LYS A 685 35.35 2.41 51.42
N GLY A 686 36.65 2.06 51.44
CA GLY A 686 37.12 0.79 52.00
C GLY A 686 37.94 -0.14 51.08
N MET A 687 39.28 -0.01 51.20
CA MET A 687 40.27 -1.12 51.15
C MET A 687 40.53 -1.87 49.82
N LYS A 688 41.73 -2.39 49.53
CA LYS A 688 43.15 -2.02 49.86
C LYS A 688 44.10 -2.94 49.04
N LYS A 689 45.36 -2.50 48.85
CA LYS A 689 46.50 -3.19 48.17
C LYS A 689 46.44 -3.19 46.62
N GLY A 690 47.53 -2.98 45.88
CA GLY A 690 48.89 -2.57 46.32
C GLY A 690 49.87 -2.44 45.13
N ASP A 691 50.95 -1.69 45.36
CA ASP A 691 52.22 -1.65 44.59
C ASP A 691 52.21 -1.15 43.12
N THR A 692 53.16 -0.34 42.62
CA THR A 692 54.44 0.18 43.19
C THR A 692 54.91 1.46 42.47
N LYS A 693 55.74 2.30 43.16
CA LYS A 693 56.70 3.30 42.57
C LYS A 693 56.05 4.49 41.80
N LYS A 694 56.51 5.74 41.75
CA LYS A 694 57.59 6.61 42.33
C LYS A 694 57.11 8.08 42.08
N GLU A 695 57.44 9.17 42.79
CA GLU A 695 58.18 9.43 44.04
C GLU A 695 58.01 10.91 44.51
N VAL A 696 58.21 11.16 45.82
CA VAL A 696 58.89 12.33 46.44
C VAL A 696 58.23 13.75 46.47
N SER A 697 57.81 14.12 47.69
CA SER A 697 57.89 15.47 48.33
C SER A 697 56.94 16.59 47.86
N ASN A 698 56.54 17.59 48.68
CA ASN A 698 56.58 17.75 50.14
C ASN A 698 55.68 18.93 50.60
N LYS A 699 55.34 18.95 51.90
CA LYS A 699 54.78 20.07 52.71
C LYS A 699 53.36 20.56 52.33
N THR A 700 52.33 20.50 53.19
CA THR A 700 52.11 20.99 54.58
C THR A 700 51.95 22.50 54.71
N ASP A 701 50.71 22.96 54.85
CA ASP A 701 50.14 23.80 55.92
C ASP A 701 48.76 24.31 55.44
N SER A 702 47.76 24.67 56.24
CA SER A 702 47.19 24.28 57.55
C SER A 702 46.11 25.36 57.84
N THR A 703 45.25 25.17 58.85
CA THR A 703 44.13 26.06 59.27
C THR A 703 42.91 26.13 58.33
N LYS A 704 41.68 26.41 58.77
CA LYS A 704 40.83 26.10 59.97
C LYS A 704 39.58 27.02 59.88
N ARG A 705 38.50 26.64 60.60
CA ARG A 705 37.28 27.42 60.96
C ARG A 705 36.09 27.24 60.00
N GLU A 706 35.00 26.62 60.49
CA GLU A 706 33.89 27.16 61.34
C GLU A 706 32.97 28.09 60.52
N ASP A 707 31.65 28.15 60.67
CA ASP A 707 30.64 27.21 61.19
C ASP A 707 29.27 27.79 60.79
N ASN A 708 28.23 26.95 60.66
CA ASN A 708 26.90 27.14 61.28
C ASN A 708 25.80 26.35 60.54
N LEU A 709 25.01 25.65 61.35
CA LEU A 709 23.76 25.02 60.95
C LEU A 709 22.61 26.04 61.02
N GLU A 710 21.52 25.77 60.31
CA GLU A 710 20.24 25.65 61.01
C GLU A 710 19.30 24.66 60.29
N VAL A 711 18.45 24.01 61.09
CA VAL A 711 17.59 22.88 60.71
C VAL A 711 16.16 23.25 61.10
N ASN A 712 15.15 22.85 60.31
CA ASN A 712 13.91 22.38 60.91
C ASN A 712 13.07 21.47 59.98
N GLU A 713 12.97 20.22 60.44
CA GLU A 713 11.88 19.26 60.33
C GLU A 713 10.46 19.85 60.55
N THR A 714 9.31 19.19 60.32
CA THR A 714 8.89 17.89 59.73
C THR A 714 7.36 17.97 59.50
N LYS A 715 6.80 17.11 58.63
CA LYS A 715 5.75 16.11 58.97
C LYS A 715 5.02 15.56 57.74
N ALA A 716 4.99 14.23 57.63
CA ALA A 716 4.18 13.50 56.67
C ALA A 716 2.83 13.08 57.28
N LYS A 717 1.77 13.05 56.45
CA LYS A 717 0.59 12.18 56.64
C LYS A 717 0.12 11.64 55.29
N THR A 718 -0.20 10.35 55.28
CA THR A 718 -0.60 9.56 54.12
C THR A 718 -2.08 9.71 53.77
N LYS A 719 -2.42 9.60 52.48
CA LYS A 719 -3.73 9.12 51.99
C LYS A 719 -3.59 8.57 50.57
N HIS A 720 -4.16 7.40 50.31
CA HIS A 720 -4.26 6.83 48.96
C HIS A 720 -5.18 7.66 48.07
N GLY A 721 -4.82 7.80 46.80
CA GLY A 721 -5.63 8.39 45.75
C GLY A 721 -5.01 8.12 44.39
N SER A 722 -5.80 7.55 43.48
CA SER A 722 -5.43 7.26 42.09
C SER A 722 -4.92 8.51 41.37
N LYS A 723 -3.73 8.44 40.76
CA LYS A 723 -3.21 9.49 39.88
C LYS A 723 -3.19 9.03 38.42
N SER A 724 -3.81 9.84 37.58
CA SER A 724 -3.74 9.81 36.13
C SER A 724 -2.35 10.23 35.61
N ASN A 725 -2.01 9.77 34.40
CA ASN A 725 -0.82 10.19 33.67
C ASN A 725 -0.97 11.61 33.09
N ASP A 726 -0.59 12.64 33.85
CA ASP A 726 -0.47 14.04 33.37
C ASP A 726 0.93 14.61 33.67
N ILE A 727 1.96 14.10 32.99
CA ILE A 727 3.36 14.61 33.11
C ILE A 727 4.02 14.96 31.75
N ASN A 728 3.49 14.52 30.60
CA ASN A 728 4.21 14.63 29.31
C ASN A 728 3.93 15.89 28.43
N LYS A 729 3.09 16.86 28.84
CA LYS A 729 2.71 17.97 27.94
C LYS A 729 3.79 19.05 27.75
N ASP A 730 4.57 19.35 28.77
CA ASP A 730 5.42 20.57 28.78
C ASP A 730 6.77 20.39 28.06
N ASN A 731 7.21 19.15 27.86
CA ASN A 731 8.42 18.85 27.07
C ASN A 731 8.13 18.85 25.56
N GLU A 732 6.93 18.45 25.11
CA GLU A 732 6.60 18.36 23.68
C GLU A 732 6.51 19.73 22.99
N THR A 733 5.96 20.74 23.66
CA THR A 733 5.78 22.09 23.11
C THR A 733 7.10 22.78 22.77
N ASN A 734 8.16 22.47 23.51
CA ASN A 734 9.51 23.02 23.27
C ASN A 734 10.16 22.48 21.99
N GLU A 735 9.86 21.24 21.58
CA GLU A 735 10.49 20.62 20.40
C GLU A 735 9.81 21.03 19.08
N GLU A 736 8.47 21.16 19.07
CA GLU A 736 7.72 21.69 17.93
C GLU A 736 8.19 23.12 17.57
N ASP A 737 8.30 23.99 18.58
CA ASP A 737 8.76 25.38 18.41
C ASP A 737 10.25 25.48 18.04
N ARG A 738 11.08 24.51 18.46
CA ARG A 738 12.48 24.41 18.01
C ARG A 738 12.54 24.07 16.53
N ILE A 739 11.81 23.04 16.09
CA ILE A 739 11.83 22.57 14.69
C ILE A 739 11.33 23.65 13.72
N CYS A 740 10.32 24.43 14.11
CA CYS A 740 9.78 25.52 13.29
C CYS A 740 10.81 26.62 12.97
N LYS A 741 11.76 26.89 13.88
CA LYS A 741 12.75 27.98 13.75
C LYS A 741 13.93 27.65 12.83
N LEU A 742 14.16 26.38 12.54
CA LEU A 742 15.33 25.90 11.78
C LEU A 742 15.26 26.33 10.31
N ASN A 743 16.38 26.75 9.73
CA ASN A 743 16.53 26.96 8.29
C ASN A 743 16.81 25.62 7.55
N ASP A 744 16.77 25.63 6.22
CA ASP A 744 16.87 24.39 5.43
C ASP A 744 18.26 23.73 5.49
N ALA A 745 19.33 24.45 5.84
CA ALA A 745 20.65 23.86 6.10
C ALA A 745 20.69 23.19 7.49
N GLU A 746 20.15 23.84 8.52
CA GLU A 746 20.06 23.27 9.87
C GLU A 746 19.18 21.99 9.90
N LEU A 747 18.12 21.94 9.09
CA LEU A 747 17.33 20.73 8.90
C LEU A 747 18.17 19.58 8.31
N ASN A 748 19.07 19.88 7.35
CA ASN A 748 19.98 18.87 6.80
C ASN A 748 20.94 18.34 7.87
N ASP A 749 21.49 19.18 8.74
CA ASP A 749 22.47 18.78 9.76
C ASP A 749 21.88 17.92 10.89
N ILE A 750 20.59 18.10 11.19
CA ILE A 750 19.87 17.34 12.22
C ILE A 750 19.55 15.91 11.77
N VAL A 751 19.32 15.70 10.46
CA VAL A 751 19.08 14.36 9.90
C VAL A 751 20.39 13.60 9.84
N LYS A 752 20.64 12.80 10.88
CA LYS A 752 21.75 11.84 10.97
C LYS A 752 21.19 10.43 10.87
N ILE A 753 21.64 9.68 9.87
CA ILE A 753 21.37 8.26 9.69
C ILE A 753 22.61 7.51 10.18
N ASN A 754 22.42 6.45 10.96
CA ASN A 754 23.55 5.60 11.34
C ASN A 754 24.02 4.80 10.12
N VAL A 755 25.32 4.78 9.85
CA VAL A 755 25.87 4.06 8.69
C VAL A 755 25.78 2.54 8.90
N ASP A 756 25.98 2.06 10.13
CA ASP A 756 25.77 0.65 10.50
C ASP A 756 24.32 0.21 10.17
N GLU A 757 23.35 1.13 10.29
CA GLU A 757 21.96 0.85 9.98
C GLU A 757 21.64 0.72 8.49
N ILE A 758 22.54 1.19 7.61
CA ILE A 758 22.46 1.06 6.15
C ILE A 758 23.29 -0.14 5.68
N ILE A 759 24.52 -0.32 6.18
CA ILE A 759 25.36 -1.48 5.88
C ILE A 759 24.63 -2.77 6.26
N ASN A 760 24.05 -2.81 7.46
CA ASN A 760 23.35 -3.99 7.96
C ASN A 760 21.92 -4.11 7.40
N LEU A 761 21.56 -3.45 6.29
CA LEU A 761 20.21 -3.57 5.69
C LEU A 761 19.91 -4.98 5.17
N SER A 762 20.92 -5.69 4.65
CA SER A 762 20.84 -7.10 4.27
C SER A 762 20.62 -8.00 5.49
N ASN A 763 21.21 -7.65 6.64
CA ASN A 763 21.06 -8.39 7.91
C ASN A 763 19.87 -7.93 8.78
N LYS A 764 19.22 -6.79 8.48
CA LYS A 764 18.07 -6.26 9.23
C LYS A 764 16.75 -6.97 8.94
N SER A 765 16.57 -7.51 7.73
CA SER A 765 15.36 -8.27 7.41
C SER A 765 15.59 -9.73 7.79
N ARG A 766 14.81 -10.24 8.74
CA ARG A 766 14.91 -11.63 9.20
C ARG A 766 14.34 -12.62 8.16
N GLY A 767 14.84 -13.85 8.20
CA GLY A 767 14.34 -14.99 7.45
C GLY A 767 14.54 -16.25 8.30
N ASN A 768 13.62 -17.21 8.20
CA ASN A 768 13.69 -18.48 8.90
C ASN A 768 13.36 -19.57 7.85
N ILE A 769 14.39 -20.33 7.49
CA ILE A 769 14.32 -21.35 6.43
C ILE A 769 13.43 -22.52 6.88
N GLY A 770 13.48 -22.88 8.16
CA GLY A 770 12.64 -23.92 8.76
C GLY A 770 11.15 -23.58 8.67
N GLU A 771 10.74 -22.38 9.12
CA GLU A 771 9.38 -21.86 8.92
C GLU A 771 8.99 -21.90 7.42
N ALA A 772 9.88 -21.44 6.54
CA ALA A 772 9.58 -21.35 5.10
C ALA A 772 9.38 -22.74 4.45
N TYR A 773 10.18 -23.74 4.84
CA TYR A 773 10.04 -25.12 4.38
C TYR A 773 8.78 -25.78 4.95
N PHE A 774 8.49 -25.61 6.24
CA PHE A 774 7.25 -26.11 6.83
C PHE A 774 6.02 -25.52 6.12
N ILE A 775 6.02 -24.21 5.84
CA ILE A 775 4.93 -23.54 5.10
C ILE A 775 4.80 -24.11 3.68
N TYR A 776 5.92 -24.42 3.01
CA TYR A 776 5.91 -25.12 1.73
C TYR A 776 5.23 -26.48 1.82
N LYS A 777 5.58 -27.31 2.81
CA LYS A 777 4.98 -28.63 3.01
C LYS A 777 3.52 -28.59 3.44
N LEU A 778 3.12 -27.63 4.27
CA LEU A 778 1.72 -27.42 4.64
C LEU A 778 0.86 -27.02 3.42
N ILE A 779 1.34 -26.09 2.59
CA ILE A 779 0.62 -25.70 1.36
C ILE A 779 0.61 -26.84 0.32
N GLU A 780 1.70 -27.59 0.21
CA GLU A 780 1.78 -28.79 -0.63
C GLU A 780 0.72 -29.81 -0.23
N TYR A 781 0.52 -30.06 1.07
CA TYR A 781 -0.57 -30.89 1.59
C TYR A 781 -1.96 -30.34 1.22
N MET A 782 -2.22 -29.05 1.52
CA MET A 782 -3.50 -28.37 1.20
C MET A 782 -3.89 -28.49 -0.28
N ILE A 783 -2.91 -28.37 -1.20
CA ILE A 783 -3.16 -28.42 -2.65
C ILE A 783 -3.21 -29.87 -3.16
N LYS A 784 -2.25 -30.73 -2.78
CA LYS A 784 -2.13 -32.10 -3.32
C LYS A 784 -3.13 -33.07 -2.69
N LYS A 785 -3.32 -33.04 -1.37
CA LYS A 785 -4.23 -33.95 -0.65
C LYS A 785 -5.65 -33.35 -0.62
N ASP A 786 -5.82 -32.16 -0.06
CA ASP A 786 -7.15 -31.55 0.19
C ASP A 786 -7.76 -30.77 -1.00
N LYS A 787 -7.03 -30.70 -2.13
CA LYS A 787 -7.49 -30.08 -3.39
C LYS A 787 -7.92 -28.61 -3.28
N ILE A 788 -7.37 -27.87 -2.33
CA ILE A 788 -7.64 -26.44 -2.16
C ILE A 788 -7.07 -25.66 -3.35
N CYS A 789 -7.81 -24.67 -3.85
CA CYS A 789 -7.35 -23.87 -4.98
C CYS A 789 -6.16 -22.98 -4.57
N PRO A 790 -5.03 -22.97 -5.30
CA PRO A 790 -3.89 -22.10 -4.99
C PRO A 790 -4.21 -20.59 -5.01
N ASN A 791 -5.28 -20.19 -5.71
CA ASN A 791 -5.79 -18.81 -5.68
C ASN A 791 -6.41 -18.40 -4.33
N ASP A 792 -6.84 -19.37 -3.51
CA ASP A 792 -7.54 -19.12 -2.24
C ASP A 792 -6.58 -18.99 -1.04
N ILE A 793 -5.30 -19.33 -1.27
CA ILE A 793 -4.21 -19.29 -0.29
C ILE A 793 -3.38 -18.00 -0.48
N CYS A 794 -2.86 -17.48 0.64
CA CYS A 794 -1.82 -16.45 0.67
C CYS A 794 -0.86 -16.68 1.84
N VAL A 795 0.42 -16.37 1.63
CA VAL A 795 1.42 -16.29 2.69
C VAL A 795 1.79 -14.83 2.94
N ILE A 796 1.72 -14.42 4.21
CA ILE A 796 2.07 -13.09 4.70
C ILE A 796 3.22 -13.23 5.69
N THR A 797 4.14 -12.27 5.67
CA THR A 797 5.23 -12.18 6.66
C THR A 797 5.59 -10.71 6.90
N PRO A 798 6.10 -10.32 8.08
CA PRO A 798 6.57 -8.96 8.30
C PRO A 798 7.84 -8.63 7.51
N TYR A 799 8.62 -9.64 7.11
CA TYR A 799 10.00 -9.48 6.64
C TYR A 799 10.17 -9.77 5.14
N SER A 800 10.86 -8.87 4.44
CA SER A 800 11.11 -8.99 3.00
C SER A 800 12.02 -10.16 2.63
N LYS A 801 13.03 -10.47 3.45
CA LYS A 801 13.92 -11.65 3.28
C LYS A 801 13.11 -12.94 3.35
N GLN A 802 12.27 -13.14 4.37
CA GLN A 802 11.35 -14.28 4.44
C GLN A 802 10.39 -14.35 3.23
N MET A 803 9.83 -13.22 2.80
CA MET A 803 8.99 -13.17 1.60
C MET A 803 9.76 -13.63 0.36
N ASN A 804 11.03 -13.27 0.22
CA ASN A 804 11.89 -13.68 -0.90
C ASN A 804 12.24 -15.17 -0.81
N ILE A 805 12.62 -15.71 0.36
CA ILE A 805 12.86 -17.15 0.57
C ILE A 805 11.64 -17.97 0.11
N LEU A 806 10.45 -17.65 0.65
CA LEU A 806 9.19 -18.31 0.28
C LEU A 806 8.90 -18.21 -1.23
N ARG A 807 9.13 -17.04 -1.85
CA ARG A 807 8.93 -16.86 -3.29
C ARG A 807 9.87 -17.72 -4.12
N ASN A 808 11.14 -17.83 -3.75
CA ASN A 808 12.10 -18.64 -4.49
C ASN A 808 11.74 -20.13 -4.40
N ILE A 809 11.28 -20.60 -3.22
CA ILE A 809 10.73 -21.95 -3.03
C ILE A 809 9.52 -22.18 -3.95
N PHE A 810 8.48 -21.33 -3.87
CA PHE A 810 7.21 -21.56 -4.56
C PHE A 810 7.21 -21.20 -6.06
N TYR A 811 8.03 -20.25 -6.51
CA TYR A 811 8.01 -19.75 -7.90
C TYR A 811 9.21 -20.22 -8.72
N ASP A 812 10.38 -20.35 -8.12
CA ASP A 812 11.60 -20.69 -8.85
C ASP A 812 12.03 -22.16 -8.62
N ASN A 813 11.27 -22.91 -7.80
CA ASN A 813 11.49 -24.33 -7.48
C ASN A 813 12.91 -24.59 -6.97
N ILE A 814 13.38 -23.80 -5.99
CA ILE A 814 14.73 -23.92 -5.41
C ILE A 814 15.11 -25.38 -5.09
N PHE A 815 14.15 -26.15 -4.55
CA PHE A 815 14.36 -27.54 -4.14
C PHE A 815 14.35 -28.56 -5.29
N ASN A 816 14.32 -28.12 -6.56
CA ASN A 816 14.34 -28.95 -7.77
C ASN A 816 13.35 -30.13 -7.75
N ASN A 817 12.20 -29.96 -7.07
CA ASN A 817 11.27 -31.04 -6.84
C ASN A 817 10.64 -31.51 -8.18
N LYS A 818 10.79 -32.80 -8.52
CA LYS A 818 10.21 -33.43 -9.72
C LYS A 818 8.68 -33.31 -9.74
N ASN A 819 8.05 -33.25 -8.56
CA ASN A 819 6.60 -33.10 -8.34
C ASN A 819 6.16 -31.62 -8.19
N TYR A 820 6.94 -30.65 -8.67
CA TYR A 820 6.60 -29.23 -8.65
C TYR A 820 5.45 -28.89 -9.61
N ILE A 821 4.47 -28.13 -9.12
CA ILE A 821 3.27 -27.75 -9.87
C ILE A 821 3.35 -26.25 -10.23
N ASN A 822 3.28 -25.92 -11.52
CA ASN A 822 3.29 -24.53 -12.00
C ASN A 822 2.21 -23.64 -11.36
N ASP A 823 1.13 -24.23 -10.86
CA ASP A 823 0.06 -23.53 -10.16
C ASP A 823 0.47 -22.93 -8.80
N TYR A 824 1.62 -23.33 -8.23
CA TYR A 824 2.21 -22.64 -7.07
C TYR A 824 2.48 -21.14 -7.36
N LYS A 825 2.69 -20.75 -8.62
CA LYS A 825 2.81 -19.33 -9.05
C LYS A 825 1.52 -18.51 -8.92
N LYS A 826 0.40 -19.15 -8.58
CA LYS A 826 -0.89 -18.49 -8.27
C LYS A 826 -1.03 -18.15 -6.78
N ILE A 827 -0.24 -18.79 -5.90
CA ILE A 827 -0.20 -18.47 -4.46
C ILE A 827 0.35 -17.05 -4.31
N GLU A 828 -0.31 -16.24 -3.49
CA GLU A 828 0.11 -14.86 -3.27
C GLU A 828 1.02 -14.77 -2.04
N ILE A 829 2.31 -14.43 -2.25
CA ILE A 829 3.32 -14.33 -1.18
C ILE A 829 3.77 -12.87 -1.07
N SER A 830 3.61 -12.25 0.10
CA SER A 830 3.73 -10.80 0.22
C SER A 830 3.99 -10.30 1.65
N THR A 831 4.46 -9.06 1.81
CA THR A 831 4.53 -8.39 3.12
C THR A 831 3.18 -7.82 3.53
N VAL A 832 2.95 -7.66 4.84
CA VAL A 832 1.72 -7.11 5.44
C VAL A 832 1.27 -5.82 4.74
N ASP A 833 2.17 -4.82 4.67
CA ASP A 833 1.93 -3.51 4.07
C ASP A 833 1.47 -3.60 2.62
N SER A 834 2.05 -4.52 1.84
CA SER A 834 1.67 -4.72 0.44
C SER A 834 0.33 -5.45 0.27
N PHE A 835 -0.15 -6.17 1.29
CA PHE A 835 -1.42 -6.91 1.28
C PHE A 835 -2.60 -6.16 1.91
N GLN A 836 -2.40 -4.92 2.36
CA GLN A 836 -3.49 -4.10 2.90
C GLN A 836 -4.64 -3.93 1.89
N GLY A 837 -5.88 -3.99 2.39
CA GLY A 837 -7.11 -3.91 1.58
C GLY A 837 -7.48 -5.20 0.82
N ARG A 838 -6.62 -6.23 0.77
CA ARG A 838 -6.94 -7.56 0.22
C ARG A 838 -7.50 -8.51 1.30
N GLU A 839 -7.95 -9.68 0.86
CA GLU A 839 -8.49 -10.79 1.67
C GLU A 839 -8.39 -12.11 0.91
N LYS A 840 -8.29 -13.23 1.63
CA LYS A 840 -8.18 -14.61 1.09
C LYS A 840 -8.96 -15.59 1.96
N GLU A 841 -9.31 -16.75 1.40
CA GLU A 841 -10.01 -17.79 2.17
C GLU A 841 -9.10 -18.34 3.27
N ILE A 842 -7.84 -18.66 2.91
CA ILE A 842 -6.78 -19.13 3.79
C ILE A 842 -5.61 -18.15 3.77
N VAL A 843 -5.11 -17.78 4.95
CA VAL A 843 -3.87 -17.00 5.12
C VAL A 843 -2.93 -17.77 6.04
N ILE A 844 -1.65 -17.78 5.68
CA ILE A 844 -0.57 -18.28 6.53
C ILE A 844 0.34 -17.10 6.88
N PHE A 845 0.61 -16.90 8.16
CA PHE A 845 1.40 -15.78 8.68
C PHE A 845 2.65 -16.30 9.39
N SER A 846 3.80 -16.05 8.77
CA SER A 846 5.14 -16.41 9.26
C SER A 846 5.69 -15.30 10.14
N LEU A 847 5.91 -15.58 11.43
CA LEU A 847 6.41 -14.61 12.41
C LEU A 847 7.92 -14.36 12.28
N VAL A 848 8.67 -15.38 11.84
CA VAL A 848 10.14 -15.38 11.61
C VAL A 848 10.98 -15.26 12.89
N CYS A 849 10.48 -14.55 13.90
CA CYS A 849 11.23 -14.24 15.11
C CYS A 849 11.28 -15.46 16.03
N SER A 850 12.46 -16.07 16.13
CA SER A 850 12.74 -17.14 17.09
C SER A 850 14.10 -16.90 17.73
N ASN A 851 14.14 -16.44 18.99
CA ASN A 851 15.42 -16.13 19.64
C ASN A 851 15.34 -16.15 21.17
N TYR A 852 16.43 -16.59 21.79
CA TYR A 852 16.60 -16.69 23.24
C TYR A 852 16.36 -15.37 24.00
N PHE A 853 16.63 -14.23 23.37
CA PHE A 853 16.43 -12.89 23.97
C PHE A 853 14.97 -12.39 23.91
N LYS A 854 14.03 -13.17 23.35
CA LYS A 854 12.60 -12.82 23.22
C LYS A 854 12.36 -11.49 22.50
N ASN A 855 13.23 -11.17 21.54
CA ASN A 855 13.20 -9.93 20.77
C ASN A 855 12.36 -10.08 19.50
N ILE A 856 11.08 -9.72 19.64
CA ILE A 856 10.06 -9.75 18.57
C ILE A 856 10.20 -8.63 17.51
N GLY A 857 11.10 -7.65 17.71
CA GLY A 857 11.43 -6.62 16.72
C GLY A 857 10.22 -5.91 16.10
N PHE A 858 10.02 -6.10 14.79
CA PHE A 858 9.00 -5.42 13.97
C PHE A 858 7.56 -5.87 14.27
N LEU A 859 7.37 -6.98 14.99
CA LEU A 859 6.06 -7.47 15.42
C LEU A 859 5.39 -6.55 16.47
N LYS A 860 6.15 -5.65 17.12
CA LYS A 860 5.61 -4.60 18.01
C LYS A 860 4.71 -3.59 17.32
N ASP A 861 4.68 -3.55 15.98
CA ASP A 861 3.62 -2.85 15.26
C ASP A 861 2.33 -3.68 15.30
N TYR A 862 1.56 -3.52 16.39
CA TYR A 862 0.30 -4.21 16.56
C TYR A 862 -0.74 -3.85 15.47
N ARG A 863 -0.63 -2.68 14.80
CA ARG A 863 -1.49 -2.32 13.65
C ARG A 863 -1.17 -3.21 12.44
N ARG A 864 0.10 -3.57 12.22
CA ARG A 864 0.50 -4.60 11.22
C ARG A 864 -0.03 -5.98 11.60
N LEU A 865 0.11 -6.40 12.85
CA LEU A 865 -0.42 -7.68 13.32
C LEU A 865 -1.94 -7.79 13.12
N ASN A 866 -2.69 -6.74 13.48
CA ASN A 866 -4.12 -6.60 13.22
C ASN A 866 -4.45 -6.73 11.73
N VAL A 867 -3.69 -6.05 10.86
CA VAL A 867 -3.88 -6.19 9.41
C VAL A 867 -3.66 -7.62 8.97
N ALA A 868 -2.54 -8.26 9.35
CA ALA A 868 -2.17 -9.61 8.92
C ALA A 868 -3.26 -10.66 9.23
N ILE A 869 -3.70 -10.72 10.49
CA ILE A 869 -4.72 -11.69 10.95
C ILE A 869 -6.06 -11.43 10.25
N THR A 870 -6.47 -10.17 10.12
CA THR A 870 -7.76 -9.79 9.53
C THR A 870 -7.82 -9.87 8.00
N ARG A 871 -6.83 -10.52 7.35
CA ARG A 871 -6.84 -10.87 5.92
C ARG A 871 -7.54 -12.19 5.63
N ALA A 872 -7.56 -13.11 6.59
CA ALA A 872 -8.22 -14.41 6.44
C ALA A 872 -9.75 -14.27 6.41
N LYS A 873 -10.42 -15.28 5.85
CA LYS A 873 -11.87 -15.48 5.98
C LYS A 873 -12.18 -16.73 6.78
N ARG A 874 -11.67 -17.88 6.34
CA ARG A 874 -12.00 -19.22 6.87
C ARG A 874 -10.94 -19.76 7.80
N HIS A 875 -9.67 -19.43 7.55
CA HIS A 875 -8.53 -20.03 8.25
C HIS A 875 -7.34 -19.07 8.25
N ILE A 876 -6.83 -18.78 9.45
CA ILE A 876 -5.51 -18.15 9.66
C ILE A 876 -4.60 -19.19 10.35
N VAL A 877 -3.45 -19.46 9.73
CA VAL A 877 -2.36 -20.22 10.32
C VAL A 877 -1.29 -19.23 10.74
N ILE A 878 -0.91 -19.22 12.01
CA ILE A 878 0.24 -18.46 12.52
C ILE A 878 1.36 -19.49 12.73
N VAL A 879 2.55 -19.20 12.19
CA VAL A 879 3.74 -20.06 12.34
C VAL A 879 4.81 -19.25 13.08
N GLY A 880 5.32 -19.80 14.16
CA GLY A 880 6.43 -19.22 14.92
C GLY A 880 6.48 -19.64 16.38
N ASN A 881 7.50 -19.15 17.08
CA ASN A 881 7.89 -19.61 18.42
C ASN A 881 7.15 -18.83 19.53
N SER A 882 6.34 -19.52 20.34
CA SER A 882 5.60 -18.87 21.46
C SER A 882 6.52 -18.40 22.59
N ASN A 883 7.57 -19.15 22.91
CA ASN A 883 8.57 -18.77 23.91
C ASN A 883 9.23 -17.43 23.55
N THR A 884 9.49 -17.15 22.27
CA THR A 884 10.05 -15.89 21.79
C THR A 884 9.07 -14.70 21.93
N ILE A 885 7.77 -14.91 21.78
CA ILE A 885 6.76 -13.85 21.90
C ILE A 885 6.18 -13.67 23.31
N SER A 886 6.40 -14.61 24.23
CA SER A 886 5.80 -14.66 25.58
C SER A 886 6.02 -13.43 26.48
N ASN A 887 6.98 -12.55 26.15
CA ASN A 887 7.23 -11.30 26.88
C ASN A 887 6.37 -10.10 26.40
N ASP A 888 5.47 -10.30 25.43
CA ASP A 888 4.63 -9.25 24.85
C ASP A 888 3.14 -9.55 25.08
N ASP A 889 2.46 -8.72 25.87
CA ASP A 889 1.07 -8.94 26.29
C ASP A 889 0.09 -9.13 25.11
N VAL A 890 0.32 -8.42 24.00
CA VAL A 890 -0.60 -8.41 22.84
C VAL A 890 -0.44 -9.66 21.98
N LEU A 891 0.80 -10.14 21.83
CA LEU A 891 1.11 -11.41 21.17
C LEU A 891 0.79 -12.61 22.07
N ASN A 892 0.99 -12.51 23.39
CA ASN A 892 0.59 -13.58 24.30
C ASN A 892 -0.94 -13.74 24.33
N GLU A 893 -1.70 -12.64 24.40
CA GLU A 893 -3.17 -12.66 24.26
C GLU A 893 -3.65 -13.23 22.90
N LEU A 894 -2.84 -13.13 21.83
CA LEU A 894 -3.11 -13.82 20.56
C LEU A 894 -2.96 -15.33 20.72
N TYR A 895 -1.86 -15.78 21.35
CA TYR A 895 -1.59 -17.20 21.61
C TYR A 895 -2.67 -17.83 22.49
N GLU A 896 -3.03 -17.18 23.61
CA GLU A 896 -4.15 -17.58 24.47
C GLU A 896 -5.48 -17.66 23.71
N THR A 897 -5.77 -16.69 22.82
CA THR A 897 -6.96 -16.79 21.96
C THR A 897 -6.95 -18.02 21.06
N VAL A 898 -5.77 -18.48 20.59
CA VAL A 898 -5.66 -19.73 19.81
C VAL A 898 -5.84 -20.97 20.67
N LEU A 899 -5.34 -20.97 21.92
CA LEU A 899 -5.56 -22.06 22.88
C LEU A 899 -7.05 -22.25 23.18
N ASP A 900 -7.76 -21.15 23.47
CA ASP A 900 -9.19 -21.18 23.83
C ASP A 900 -10.13 -21.50 22.64
N HIS A 901 -9.86 -20.93 21.46
CA HIS A 901 -10.83 -20.89 20.34
C HIS A 901 -10.34 -21.55 19.04
N GLY A 902 -9.14 -22.14 19.05
CA GLY A 902 -8.45 -22.65 17.87
C GLY A 902 -7.82 -24.02 18.09
N LYS A 903 -6.57 -24.16 17.62
CA LYS A 903 -5.72 -25.33 17.85
C LYS A 903 -4.25 -24.90 17.73
N VAL A 904 -3.43 -25.29 18.69
CA VAL A 904 -1.97 -25.29 18.58
C VAL A 904 -1.51 -26.66 18.12
N TYR A 905 -0.66 -26.75 17.10
CA TYR A 905 0.09 -27.96 16.73
C TYR A 905 1.57 -27.72 16.96
N LEU A 906 2.28 -28.74 17.42
CA LEU A 906 3.75 -28.74 17.40
C LEU A 906 4.23 -29.17 16.00
N VAL A 907 5.33 -28.61 15.48
CA VAL A 907 5.86 -29.00 14.15
C VAL A 907 6.09 -30.52 14.06
N ASN A 908 6.65 -31.13 15.11
CA ASN A 908 6.92 -32.57 15.19
C ASN A 908 5.67 -33.49 15.23
N GLU A 909 4.48 -32.96 15.58
CA GLU A 909 3.21 -33.68 15.41
C GLU A 909 2.83 -33.83 13.93
N LEU A 910 3.22 -32.86 13.10
CA LEU A 910 2.77 -32.73 11.71
C LEU A 910 3.76 -33.27 10.69
N ILE A 911 5.06 -33.10 10.92
CA ILE A 911 6.14 -33.48 10.00
C ILE A 911 7.21 -34.28 10.74
N ASP A 912 8.04 -35.04 10.01
CA ASP A 912 9.23 -35.65 10.59
C ASP A 912 10.40 -34.64 10.52
N VAL A 913 10.91 -34.25 11.68
CA VAL A 913 11.82 -33.11 11.81
C VAL A 913 13.26 -33.48 11.48
N GLU A 914 13.69 -34.70 11.80
CA GLU A 914 15.07 -35.15 11.54
C GLU A 914 15.37 -35.13 10.04
N SER A 915 14.48 -35.76 9.24
CA SER A 915 14.53 -35.74 7.77
C SER A 915 14.48 -34.33 7.15
N MET A 916 14.01 -33.33 7.90
CA MET A 916 13.85 -31.95 7.45
C MET A 916 15.10 -31.11 7.72
N ILE A 917 15.81 -31.37 8.82
CA ILE A 917 17.08 -30.70 9.15
C ILE A 917 18.14 -31.06 8.12
N ASP A 918 18.28 -32.35 7.77
CA ASP A 918 19.22 -32.81 6.74
C ASP A 918 18.96 -32.17 5.37
N PHE A 919 17.69 -31.88 5.06
CA PHE A 919 17.30 -31.23 3.82
C PHE A 919 17.52 -29.70 3.83
N CYS A 920 17.38 -29.05 5.00
CA CYS A 920 17.64 -27.62 5.15
C CYS A 920 19.13 -27.26 5.34
N ALA A 921 19.97 -28.24 5.65
CA ALA A 921 21.43 -28.09 5.69
C ALA A 921 22.11 -28.12 4.30
N PHE A 922 21.33 -28.32 3.23
CA PHE A 922 21.78 -28.49 1.84
C PHE A 922 21.34 -27.31 0.94
#